data_AF-A0A522U810-F1
#
_entry.id   AF-A0A522U810-F1
#
_cell.length_a   1.000
_cell.length_b   1.000
_cell.length_c   1.000
_cell.angle_alpha   90.00
_cell.angle_beta   90.00
_cell.angle_gamma   90.00
#
_symmetry.space_group_name_H-M   'P 1'
#
loop_
_entity.id
_entity.type
_entity.pdbx_description
1 polymer ?
#
loop_
_entity_poly.entity_id
_entity_poly.type
_entity_poly.pdbx_seq_one_letter_code
_entity_poly.pdbx_strand_id
1 'polypeptide(L)'
;MRYFLLALLTATVFSGNFPGTAAASSTPSPSPDAVRPLITQQAAKQVATTNGGSLQPFTATAPQAAVGGAGGPMREIFGFALASSLSDPTIGYPTWDFSLLSTVAFFGLHVQDDGTFAADSGDAVWNSSQLSGLVSTAHSHGTKVVLTIILQDFSAGTPHMCAGLAHYATTVTNTVSEVRAKGVDGVNVDYEGLNGSCGTTDSSWARHTLTAFVASLRAALPGGSYLSVDTYASSAADPIGFFDVQGLAPSVDSFFVMAYDLEYSNYGRPPTSCSSFCLGPTAPLGGYYYNDTTVAGQYIAAVPASKVILGVPYYGRKACVAAATPNAYPTSAVVADTYLDAAGEAGSNLVQPGTFVTHRDANDTGGQERWDTWFNTSMNCTRELYWDDAVSLSHKYALINSDNLRGVGIWNLNYGGGAPELWSALSTYFACPVSINLPATESTTRFSVPLSAGSCSVAYFDIQQYDGTINEGWFGMPSVGASGGSSGNASAEGFQGHTYTFMARAHSSGGLVTSWAQASTQVSPTATKAHAWSGLYTLDGYGGIHLADSPPLDNSPYWPWPAARAVKAAPGPNAPQAGFVLDAFGGLHPYGGPALQVGQVPYYPNQDIARDFVFLPNASGGYELDGYGGIHPFSIGSNPMPPVPAAFPYFAGRDIAKKITLLADGSGGYVLDAYGGLHPWAVAGRPLPISPAAYGYWPNRDIARDVWLAPDSTATSVHGYVLDAYGGFHPFWSGAAAAPAAMAAYGYWPGQDIARGMWFVPSSTANTATGYTLDAYGGIHPFAAGSQPLPAVIGQYGYWPGRDIARALWGA
;
A
#
# COMPACT_ATOMS: atom_id res chain seq x y z
N MET A 1 12.66 -10.25 41.57
CA MET A 1 14.03 -9.79 41.91
C MET A 1 14.69 -9.31 40.63
N ARG A 2 15.46 -8.23 40.74
CA ARG A 2 16.18 -7.48 39.70
C ARG A 2 16.95 -8.38 38.72
N TYR A 3 17.08 -8.00 37.45
CA TYR A 3 18.33 -7.49 36.85
C TYR A 3 18.07 -6.97 35.42
N PHE A 4 18.30 -5.66 35.25
CA PHE A 4 18.58 -5.00 33.97
C PHE A 4 19.95 -5.44 33.47
N LEU A 5 20.11 -5.73 32.18
CA LEU A 5 21.41 -5.83 31.52
C LEU A 5 21.47 -4.87 30.33
N LEU A 6 22.40 -3.92 30.45
CA LEU A 6 22.92 -3.05 29.40
C LEU A 6 23.63 -3.90 28.33
N ALA A 7 23.33 -3.66 27.05
CA ALA A 7 24.21 -4.02 25.95
C ALA A 7 24.77 -2.73 25.33
N LEU A 8 26.09 -2.55 25.49
CA LEU A 8 26.89 -1.55 24.79
C LEU A 8 26.88 -1.86 23.28
N LEU A 9 26.44 -0.93 22.45
CA LEU A 9 26.82 -0.90 21.04
C LEU A 9 27.97 0.08 20.86
N THR A 10 29.11 -0.45 20.41
CA THR A 10 30.26 0.28 19.90
C THR A 10 29.89 1.00 18.59
N ALA A 11 29.93 2.33 18.60
CA ALA A 11 29.82 3.14 17.40
C ALA A 11 31.17 3.13 16.64
N THR A 12 31.21 2.43 15.52
CA THR A 12 32.25 2.58 14.49
C THR A 12 31.98 3.85 13.70
N VAL A 13 32.85 4.85 13.87
CA VAL A 13 32.84 6.10 13.12
C VAL A 13 33.31 5.81 11.69
N PHE A 14 32.37 5.67 10.75
CA PHE A 14 32.65 5.82 9.33
C PHE A 14 32.54 7.31 8.97
N SER A 15 33.68 7.95 8.75
CA SER A 15 33.80 9.27 8.14
C SER A 15 33.42 9.17 6.66
N GLY A 16 32.12 9.30 6.37
CA GLY A 16 31.58 9.57 5.04
C GLY A 16 31.24 11.06 4.93
N ASN A 17 31.79 11.73 3.91
CA ASN A 17 31.60 13.14 3.63
C ASN A 17 30.11 13.50 3.51
N PHE A 18 29.58 14.22 4.51
CA PHE A 18 28.37 15.01 4.36
C PHE A 18 28.67 16.19 3.43
N PRO A 19 27.84 16.47 2.41
CA PRO A 19 27.90 17.77 1.75
C PRO A 19 27.57 18.83 2.79
N GLY A 20 28.49 19.78 2.97
CA GLY A 20 28.43 20.78 4.02
C GLY A 20 27.13 21.56 4.00
N THR A 21 26.59 21.78 5.19
CA THR A 21 25.61 22.84 5.47
C THR A 21 26.15 24.15 4.90
N ALA A 22 25.55 24.61 3.80
CA ALA A 22 25.74 25.97 3.35
C ALA A 22 25.26 26.88 4.48
N ALA A 23 26.19 27.62 5.07
CA ALA A 23 25.88 28.70 5.99
C ALA A 23 24.85 29.62 5.31
N ALA A 24 23.75 29.90 6.00
CA ALA A 24 22.74 30.85 5.57
C ALA A 24 23.43 32.19 5.27
N SER A 25 23.71 32.46 4.00
CA SER A 25 24.00 33.80 3.54
C SER A 25 22.77 34.63 3.87
N SER A 26 22.95 35.73 4.60
CA SER A 26 21.89 36.72 4.85
C SER A 26 21.28 37.14 3.52
N THR A 27 20.17 36.50 3.15
CA THR A 27 19.35 36.86 2.02
C THR A 27 18.77 38.25 2.29
N PRO A 28 18.77 39.17 1.33
CA PRO A 28 18.07 40.44 1.49
C PRO A 28 16.62 40.16 1.90
N SER A 29 16.10 40.87 2.90
CA SER A 29 14.69 40.77 3.26
C SER A 29 13.82 40.94 2.01
N PRO A 30 12.79 40.10 1.81
CA PRO A 30 11.87 40.29 0.69
C PRO A 30 11.30 41.72 0.75
N SER A 31 11.02 42.31 -0.42
CA SER A 31 10.23 43.54 -0.44
C SER A 31 8.88 43.26 0.22
N PRO A 32 8.37 44.16 1.08
CA PRO A 32 7.10 43.92 1.75
C PRO A 32 5.98 43.65 0.75
N ASP A 33 5.14 42.66 1.05
CA ASP A 33 4.00 42.27 0.19
C ASP A 33 4.42 41.88 -1.23
N ALA A 34 5.66 41.40 -1.39
CA ALA A 34 6.12 40.83 -2.65
C ALA A 34 5.33 39.55 -2.97
N VAL A 35 5.33 39.15 -4.25
CA VAL A 35 4.80 37.84 -4.67
C VAL A 35 3.30 37.66 -4.44
N ARG A 36 2.53 38.70 -4.79
CA ARG A 36 1.07 38.65 -4.88
C ARG A 36 0.63 38.06 -6.24
N PRO A 37 -0.38 37.19 -6.28
CA PRO A 37 -0.90 36.67 -7.54
C PRO A 37 -1.74 37.73 -8.27
N LEU A 38 -1.59 37.79 -9.59
CA LEU A 38 -2.41 38.64 -10.45
C LEU A 38 -3.66 37.90 -10.95
N ILE A 39 -3.60 36.57 -11.03
CA ILE A 39 -4.69 35.74 -11.54
C ILE A 39 -5.96 35.82 -10.68
N THR A 40 -5.81 35.93 -9.36
CA THR A 40 -6.92 36.00 -8.41
C THR A 40 -7.72 37.28 -8.59
N GLN A 41 -7.05 38.42 -8.77
CA GLN A 41 -7.71 39.68 -9.13
C GLN A 41 -8.41 39.64 -10.48
N GLN A 42 -7.80 38.97 -11.47
CA GLN A 42 -8.43 38.78 -12.78
C GLN A 42 -9.71 37.95 -12.64
N ALA A 43 -9.66 36.86 -11.87
CA ALA A 43 -10.82 36.01 -11.61
C ALA A 43 -11.91 36.70 -10.78
N ALA A 44 -11.56 37.48 -9.76
CA ALA A 44 -12.50 38.28 -8.98
C ALA A 44 -13.30 39.24 -9.87
N LYS A 45 -12.60 40.00 -10.74
CA LYS A 45 -13.24 40.88 -11.74
C LYS A 45 -14.12 40.10 -12.72
N GLN A 46 -13.65 38.93 -13.19
CA GLN A 46 -14.43 38.07 -14.06
C GLN A 46 -15.71 37.60 -13.37
N VAL A 47 -15.62 37.12 -12.13
CA VAL A 47 -16.76 36.68 -11.32
C VAL A 47 -17.77 37.81 -11.13
N ALA A 48 -17.32 39.03 -10.81
CA ALA A 48 -18.20 40.17 -10.60
C ALA A 48 -18.99 40.58 -11.87
N THR A 49 -18.46 40.31 -13.06
CA THR A 49 -18.99 40.84 -14.33
C THR A 49 -19.60 39.78 -15.26
N THR A 50 -19.42 38.49 -14.98
CA THR A 50 -19.90 37.42 -15.85
C THR A 50 -21.43 37.38 -15.87
N ASN A 51 -22.05 37.49 -17.04
CA ASN A 51 -23.51 37.44 -17.16
C ASN A 51 -23.98 35.99 -17.03
N GLY A 52 -24.31 35.55 -15.81
CA GLY A 52 -25.04 34.31 -15.59
C GLY A 52 -26.45 34.49 -16.10
N GLY A 53 -26.89 33.65 -17.04
CA GLY A 53 -28.23 33.75 -17.64
C GLY A 53 -29.39 33.62 -16.63
N SER A 54 -30.56 33.14 -17.06
CA SER A 54 -31.67 32.94 -16.11
C SER A 54 -31.32 31.88 -15.05
N LEU A 55 -30.95 32.31 -13.84
CA LEU A 55 -30.63 31.46 -12.71
C LEU A 55 -31.90 31.10 -11.93
N GLN A 56 -32.06 29.84 -11.58
CA GLN A 56 -33.12 29.44 -10.65
C GLN A 56 -32.72 29.78 -9.21
N PRO A 57 -33.67 30.14 -8.33
CA PRO A 57 -33.35 30.48 -6.94
C PRO A 57 -32.69 29.32 -6.19
N PHE A 58 -31.82 29.67 -5.23
CA PHE A 58 -31.26 28.72 -4.27
C PHE A 58 -32.37 27.94 -3.57
N THR A 59 -32.16 26.63 -3.46
CA THR A 59 -32.98 25.74 -2.65
C THR A 59 -32.09 25.12 -1.58
N ALA A 60 -32.51 25.22 -0.32
CA ALA A 60 -31.78 24.61 0.78
C ALA A 60 -31.66 23.09 0.57
N THR A 61 -30.44 22.58 0.68
CA THR A 61 -30.18 21.14 0.67
C THR A 61 -30.46 20.54 2.04
N ALA A 62 -30.80 19.26 2.09
CA ALA A 62 -30.93 18.56 3.37
C ALA A 62 -29.56 18.61 4.09
N PRO A 63 -29.50 18.94 5.40
CA PRO A 63 -28.25 18.91 6.13
C PRO A 63 -27.66 17.49 6.09
N GLN A 64 -26.56 17.33 5.38
CA GLN A 64 -25.70 16.17 5.52
C GLN A 64 -24.53 16.62 6.39
N ALA A 65 -24.17 15.82 7.40
CA ALA A 65 -22.93 16.08 8.11
C ALA A 65 -21.78 16.00 7.09
N ALA A 66 -20.83 16.92 7.14
CA ALA A 66 -19.58 16.74 6.42
C ALA A 66 -18.87 15.50 6.99
N VAL A 67 -19.06 14.34 6.35
CA VAL A 67 -18.47 13.08 6.77
C VAL A 67 -17.11 12.97 6.09
N GLY A 68 -16.02 13.14 6.84
CA GLY A 68 -14.70 12.68 6.40
C GLY A 68 -14.72 11.16 6.30
N GLY A 69 -14.97 10.64 5.11
CA GLY A 69 -15.15 9.20 4.88
C GLY A 69 -13.86 8.42 5.08
N ALA A 70 -13.97 7.24 5.69
CA ALA A 70 -12.92 6.23 5.59
C ALA A 70 -12.72 5.89 4.10
N GLY A 71 -11.55 6.22 3.54
CA GLY A 71 -11.22 6.01 2.13
C GLY A 71 -11.01 7.26 1.27
N GLY A 72 -11.17 8.48 1.83
CA GLY A 72 -10.79 9.73 1.17
C GLY A 72 -9.26 9.95 1.11
N PRO A 73 -8.79 11.07 0.52
CA PRO A 73 -7.35 11.35 0.44
C PRO A 73 -6.71 11.49 1.83
N MET A 74 -5.45 11.05 1.94
CA MET A 74 -4.62 11.11 3.16
C MET A 74 -4.14 12.52 3.50
N ARG A 75 -4.19 13.43 2.52
CA ARG A 75 -3.90 14.86 2.68
C ARG A 75 -5.04 15.67 2.12
N GLU A 76 -5.12 16.93 2.52
CA GLU A 76 -6.15 17.82 2.02
C GLU A 76 -5.93 18.13 0.54
N ILE A 77 -7.00 18.01 -0.25
CA ILE A 77 -7.08 18.55 -1.61
C ILE A 77 -8.14 19.66 -1.56
N PHE A 78 -7.66 20.89 -1.56
CA PHE A 78 -8.46 22.12 -1.49
C PHE A 78 -8.51 22.75 -2.88
N GLY A 79 -9.68 22.98 -3.45
CA GLY A 79 -9.79 23.57 -4.79
C GLY A 79 -10.75 24.76 -4.86
N PHE A 80 -10.35 25.81 -5.56
CA PHE A 80 -11.23 26.96 -5.84
C PHE A 80 -12.20 26.66 -6.98
N ALA A 81 -13.45 27.08 -6.80
CA ALA A 81 -14.55 26.94 -7.74
C ALA A 81 -15.09 28.33 -8.11
N LEU A 82 -14.85 28.77 -9.34
CA LEU A 82 -15.26 30.09 -9.80
C LEU A 82 -16.78 30.15 -10.02
N ALA A 83 -17.42 31.16 -9.45
CA ALA A 83 -18.85 31.42 -9.65
C ALA A 83 -19.20 31.62 -11.15
N SER A 84 -18.28 32.19 -11.94
CA SER A 84 -18.49 32.49 -13.37
C SER A 84 -18.75 31.27 -14.25
N SER A 85 -18.35 30.07 -13.81
CA SER A 85 -18.42 28.84 -14.59
C SER A 85 -18.77 27.63 -13.70
N LEU A 86 -19.44 27.86 -12.58
CA LEU A 86 -19.60 26.86 -11.52
C LEU A 86 -20.28 25.58 -12.02
N SER A 87 -21.42 25.70 -12.68
CA SER A 87 -22.20 24.57 -13.21
C SER A 87 -21.95 24.29 -14.70
N ASP A 88 -20.87 24.81 -15.28
CA ASP A 88 -20.54 24.52 -16.67
C ASP A 88 -20.31 23.00 -16.83
N PRO A 89 -20.97 22.31 -17.79
CA PRO A 89 -20.87 20.87 -17.92
C PRO A 89 -19.53 20.37 -18.49
N THR A 90 -18.66 21.28 -18.95
CA THR A 90 -17.36 20.97 -19.57
C THR A 90 -16.18 21.26 -18.64
N ILE A 91 -16.33 22.22 -17.72
CA ILE A 91 -15.25 22.66 -16.82
C ILE A 91 -15.66 22.86 -15.36
N GLY A 92 -16.97 22.90 -15.07
CA GLY A 92 -17.51 23.12 -13.73
C GLY A 92 -17.63 21.85 -12.90
N TYR A 93 -18.33 21.95 -11.77
CA TYR A 93 -18.45 20.85 -10.80
C TYR A 93 -18.97 19.51 -11.36
N PRO A 94 -19.80 19.44 -12.43
CA PRO A 94 -20.19 18.16 -13.02
C PRO A 94 -19.00 17.35 -13.58
N THR A 95 -17.83 17.96 -13.76
CA THR A 95 -16.63 17.34 -14.33
C THR A 95 -15.57 16.93 -13.31
N TRP A 96 -15.72 17.35 -12.05
CA TRP A 96 -14.70 17.13 -11.01
C TRP A 96 -14.88 15.82 -10.26
N ASP A 97 -13.78 15.22 -9.81
CA ASP A 97 -13.82 14.01 -8.97
C ASP A 97 -13.92 14.36 -7.48
N PHE A 98 -15.15 14.43 -6.98
CA PHE A 98 -15.42 14.73 -5.57
C PHE A 98 -14.95 13.64 -4.60
N SER A 99 -14.65 12.42 -5.06
CA SER A 99 -14.07 11.39 -4.19
C SER A 99 -12.64 11.71 -3.75
N LEU A 100 -11.95 12.58 -4.50
CA LEU A 100 -10.61 13.06 -4.20
C LEU A 100 -10.61 14.43 -3.52
N LEU A 101 -11.69 15.20 -3.58
CA LEU A 101 -11.73 16.54 -2.97
C LEU A 101 -12.12 16.48 -1.50
N SER A 102 -11.34 17.15 -0.66
CA SER A 102 -11.69 17.34 0.76
C SER A 102 -12.34 18.69 1.03
N THR A 103 -12.04 19.72 0.23
CA THR A 103 -12.63 21.06 0.37
C THR A 103 -12.73 21.75 -0.99
N VAL A 104 -13.89 22.33 -1.27
CA VAL A 104 -14.14 23.20 -2.41
C VAL A 104 -14.50 24.59 -1.92
N ALA A 105 -13.75 25.60 -2.36
CA ALA A 105 -13.99 26.99 -2.02
C ALA A 105 -14.74 27.70 -3.15
N PHE A 106 -16.00 28.08 -2.89
CA PHE A 106 -16.74 28.92 -3.82
C PHE A 106 -16.09 30.31 -3.85
N PHE A 107 -15.51 30.69 -4.99
CA PHE A 107 -14.82 31.97 -5.16
C PHE A 107 -15.78 33.01 -5.73
N GLY A 108 -16.33 33.92 -4.89
CA GLY A 108 -17.18 34.96 -5.45
C GLY A 108 -17.92 36.01 -4.64
N LEU A 109 -17.92 36.09 -3.30
CA LEU A 109 -18.60 37.21 -2.63
C LEU A 109 -17.63 38.38 -2.40
N HIS A 110 -17.81 39.47 -3.15
CA HIS A 110 -17.00 40.68 -3.00
C HIS A 110 -17.47 41.52 -1.82
N VAL A 111 -16.55 41.85 -0.93
CA VAL A 111 -16.78 42.75 0.21
C VAL A 111 -16.58 44.19 -0.25
N GLN A 112 -17.50 45.06 0.15
CA GLN A 112 -17.46 46.49 -0.13
C GLN A 112 -16.78 47.28 1.01
N ASP A 113 -16.51 48.56 0.77
CA ASP A 113 -15.91 49.48 1.74
C ASP A 113 -16.67 49.54 3.08
N ASP A 114 -17.99 49.31 3.09
CA ASP A 114 -18.83 49.31 4.29
C ASP A 114 -18.96 47.93 4.97
N GLY A 115 -18.21 46.94 4.47
CA GLY A 115 -18.20 45.55 4.94
C GLY A 115 -19.36 44.68 4.44
N THR A 116 -20.28 45.21 3.62
CA THR A 116 -21.37 44.44 3.00
C THR A 116 -20.92 43.68 1.75
N PHE A 117 -21.73 42.74 1.25
CA PHE A 117 -21.45 42.06 -0.01
C PHE A 117 -22.04 42.82 -1.20
N ALA A 118 -21.29 42.89 -2.31
CA ALA A 118 -21.74 43.50 -3.55
C ALA A 118 -22.86 42.68 -4.21
N ALA A 119 -23.89 43.34 -4.73
CA ALA A 119 -24.95 42.72 -5.52
C ALA A 119 -24.49 42.50 -6.97
N ASP A 120 -23.51 41.62 -7.16
CA ASP A 120 -22.89 41.33 -8.44
C ASP A 120 -23.21 39.90 -8.93
N SER A 121 -22.56 39.49 -10.02
CA SER A 121 -22.77 38.16 -10.57
C SER A 121 -22.32 37.01 -9.64
N GLY A 122 -21.33 37.24 -8.78
CA GLY A 122 -20.92 36.27 -7.77
C GLY A 122 -22.02 36.05 -6.72
N ASP A 123 -22.63 37.14 -6.24
CA ASP A 123 -23.80 37.09 -5.35
C ASP A 123 -25.02 36.42 -6.03
N ALA A 124 -25.26 36.71 -7.32
CA ALA A 124 -26.34 36.08 -8.07
C ALA A 124 -26.18 34.56 -8.16
N VAL A 125 -24.95 34.06 -8.41
CA VAL A 125 -24.68 32.61 -8.46
C VAL A 125 -24.75 31.98 -7.06
N TRP A 126 -24.22 32.64 -6.03
CA TRP A 126 -24.33 32.21 -4.64
C TRP A 126 -25.79 32.03 -4.19
N ASN A 127 -26.68 32.89 -4.68
CA ASN A 127 -28.11 32.82 -4.40
C ASN A 127 -28.92 31.94 -5.37
N SER A 128 -28.26 31.10 -6.18
CA SER A 128 -28.90 30.25 -7.19
C SER A 128 -28.88 28.76 -6.87
N SER A 129 -29.64 27.99 -7.64
CA SER A 129 -29.62 26.52 -7.62
C SER A 129 -28.27 25.91 -8.03
N GLN A 130 -27.36 26.69 -8.65
CA GLN A 130 -26.01 26.19 -8.95
C GLN A 130 -25.24 25.90 -7.65
N LEU A 131 -25.38 26.75 -6.63
CA LEU A 131 -24.81 26.49 -5.30
C LEU A 131 -25.47 25.26 -4.67
N SER A 132 -26.80 25.12 -4.78
CA SER A 132 -27.51 23.93 -4.28
C SER A 132 -26.95 22.63 -4.89
N GLY A 133 -26.65 22.64 -6.20
CA GLY A 133 -26.04 21.52 -6.89
C GLY A 133 -24.64 21.20 -6.36
N LEU A 134 -23.77 22.21 -6.27
CA LEU A 134 -22.42 22.05 -5.72
C LEU A 134 -22.45 21.45 -4.30
N VAL A 135 -23.23 22.03 -3.40
CA VAL A 135 -23.32 21.58 -2.00
C VAL A 135 -23.83 20.13 -1.93
N SER A 136 -24.88 19.80 -2.68
CA SER A 136 -25.41 18.44 -2.70
C SER A 136 -24.38 17.42 -3.22
N THR A 137 -23.66 17.75 -4.29
CA THR A 137 -22.65 16.84 -4.87
C THR A 137 -21.46 16.67 -3.93
N ALA A 138 -20.94 17.77 -3.39
CA ALA A 138 -19.82 17.77 -2.45
C ALA A 138 -20.13 16.95 -1.18
N HIS A 139 -21.27 17.24 -0.53
CA HIS A 139 -21.65 16.56 0.71
C HIS A 139 -21.91 15.07 0.52
N SER A 140 -22.41 14.65 -0.66
CA SER A 140 -22.58 13.22 -0.96
C SER A 140 -21.26 12.42 -1.02
N HIS A 141 -20.13 13.12 -1.14
CA HIS A 141 -18.78 12.54 -1.12
C HIS A 141 -17.98 12.92 0.14
N GLY A 142 -18.59 13.62 1.11
CA GLY A 142 -17.88 14.06 2.31
C GLY A 142 -16.97 15.28 2.11
N THR A 143 -17.05 15.95 0.97
CA THR A 143 -16.27 17.14 0.64
C THR A 143 -16.89 18.38 1.28
N LYS A 144 -16.08 19.21 1.94
CA LYS A 144 -16.54 20.50 2.49
C LYS A 144 -16.77 21.52 1.39
N VAL A 145 -17.78 22.36 1.53
CA VAL A 145 -17.94 23.58 0.73
C VAL A 145 -17.69 24.79 1.62
N VAL A 146 -16.77 25.68 1.23
CA VAL A 146 -16.49 26.92 1.97
C VAL A 146 -16.78 28.16 1.12
N LEU A 147 -17.29 29.21 1.74
CA LEU A 147 -17.53 30.50 1.11
C LEU A 147 -16.22 31.30 1.04
N THR A 148 -15.79 31.74 -0.14
CA THR A 148 -14.71 32.73 -0.24
C THR A 148 -15.27 34.14 -0.22
N ILE A 149 -14.83 34.94 0.76
CA ILE A 149 -15.05 36.38 0.82
C ILE A 149 -13.83 37.12 0.27
N ILE A 150 -14.07 38.05 -0.65
CA ILE A 150 -13.02 38.66 -1.48
C ILE A 150 -12.95 40.16 -1.20
N LEU A 151 -11.76 40.66 -0.85
CA LEU A 151 -11.47 42.09 -0.85
C LEU A 151 -10.02 42.29 -1.32
N GLN A 152 -9.83 43.00 -2.43
CA GLN A 152 -8.51 43.15 -3.02
C GLN A 152 -8.22 44.62 -3.35
N ASP A 153 -7.15 45.18 -2.79
CA ASP A 153 -6.73 46.56 -3.05
C ASP A 153 -5.22 46.77 -2.95
N PHE A 154 -4.61 46.99 -4.10
CA PHE A 154 -3.17 47.22 -4.25
C PHE A 154 -2.83 48.68 -4.59
N SER A 155 -3.81 49.58 -4.49
CA SER A 155 -3.62 51.00 -4.71
C SER A 155 -2.72 51.56 -3.61
N ALA A 156 -2.01 52.66 -3.90
CA ALA A 156 -1.18 53.32 -2.89
C ALA A 156 -2.02 53.70 -1.66
N GLY A 157 -1.63 53.19 -0.48
CA GLY A 157 -2.35 53.39 0.78
C GLY A 157 -3.56 52.48 1.01
N THR A 158 -3.86 51.57 0.08
CA THR A 158 -4.91 50.52 0.17
C THR A 158 -6.27 51.02 0.73
N PRO A 159 -6.81 52.14 0.21
CA PRO A 159 -7.98 52.81 0.79
C PRO A 159 -9.23 51.92 0.93
N HIS A 160 -9.49 51.02 -0.03
CA HIS A 160 -10.65 50.12 0.02
C HIS A 160 -10.45 48.99 1.03
N MET A 161 -9.23 48.45 1.12
CA MET A 161 -8.88 47.50 2.19
C MET A 161 -9.00 48.14 3.57
N CYS A 162 -8.50 49.37 3.72
CA CYS A 162 -8.61 50.12 4.96
C CYS A 162 -10.08 50.34 5.36
N ALA A 163 -10.95 50.71 4.42
CA ALA A 163 -12.38 50.87 4.66
C ALA A 163 -13.03 49.54 5.06
N GLY A 164 -12.86 48.49 4.25
CA GLY A 164 -13.42 47.16 4.54
C GLY A 164 -12.96 46.62 5.90
N LEU A 165 -11.67 46.74 6.24
CA LEU A 165 -11.14 46.36 7.55
C LEU A 165 -11.71 47.24 8.68
N ALA A 166 -11.93 48.54 8.48
CA ALA A 166 -12.59 49.37 9.50
C ALA A 166 -14.04 48.93 9.76
N HIS A 167 -14.65 48.23 8.81
CA HIS A 167 -16.02 47.72 8.86
C HIS A 167 -16.09 46.18 8.99
N TYR A 168 -15.02 45.51 9.43
CA TYR A 168 -14.98 44.04 9.47
C TYR A 168 -16.10 43.41 10.32
N ALA A 169 -16.66 44.12 11.29
CA ALA A 169 -17.78 43.62 12.11
C ALA A 169 -19.04 43.34 11.27
N THR A 170 -19.31 44.20 10.27
CA THR A 170 -20.38 44.00 9.28
C THR A 170 -20.09 42.76 8.45
N THR A 171 -18.85 42.63 7.97
CA THR A 171 -18.41 41.46 7.20
C THR A 171 -18.56 40.17 7.98
N VAL A 172 -18.16 40.15 9.27
CA VAL A 172 -18.32 38.98 10.14
C VAL A 172 -19.79 38.59 10.26
N THR A 173 -20.68 39.55 10.52
CA THR A 173 -22.11 39.27 10.69
C THR A 173 -22.73 38.73 9.41
N ASN A 174 -22.46 39.36 8.26
CA ASN A 174 -23.00 38.92 6.98
C ASN A 174 -22.45 37.54 6.57
N THR A 175 -21.14 37.32 6.75
CA THR A 175 -20.51 36.03 6.44
C THR A 175 -21.11 34.89 7.27
N VAL A 176 -21.27 35.10 8.59
CA VAL A 176 -21.87 34.08 9.47
C VAL A 176 -23.33 33.82 9.11
N SER A 177 -24.08 34.84 8.68
CA SER A 177 -25.44 34.70 8.18
C SER A 177 -25.48 33.79 6.95
N GLU A 178 -24.59 34.04 5.97
CA GLU A 178 -24.51 33.23 4.75
C GLU A 178 -24.12 31.78 5.03
N VAL A 179 -23.11 31.55 5.89
CA VAL A 179 -22.71 30.19 6.29
C VAL A 179 -23.89 29.41 6.86
N ARG A 180 -24.66 30.03 7.76
CA ARG A 180 -25.85 29.40 8.36
C ARG A 180 -26.99 29.20 7.36
N ALA A 181 -27.24 30.20 6.51
CA ALA A 181 -28.36 30.20 5.58
C ALA A 181 -28.18 29.18 4.45
N LYS A 182 -26.94 28.99 3.98
CA LYS A 182 -26.64 28.10 2.85
C LYS A 182 -26.20 26.70 3.27
N GLY A 183 -25.90 26.49 4.57
CA GLY A 183 -25.43 25.20 5.07
C GLY A 183 -24.05 24.81 4.55
N VAL A 184 -23.23 25.80 4.20
CA VAL A 184 -21.82 25.58 3.84
C VAL A 184 -20.97 25.37 5.10
N ASP A 185 -19.83 24.73 4.93
CA ASP A 185 -19.03 24.17 6.02
C ASP A 185 -18.02 25.17 6.60
N GLY A 186 -17.90 26.37 6.04
CA GLY A 186 -16.89 27.31 6.48
C GLY A 186 -16.65 28.48 5.53
N VAL A 187 -15.52 29.15 5.75
CA VAL A 187 -15.13 30.37 5.04
C VAL A 187 -13.67 30.29 4.61
N ASN A 188 -13.38 30.80 3.43
CA ASN A 188 -12.06 31.19 2.98
C ASN A 188 -11.98 32.71 2.93
N VAL A 189 -10.91 33.30 3.50
CA VAL A 189 -10.70 34.75 3.50
C VAL A 189 -9.66 35.10 2.44
N ASP A 190 -10.12 35.63 1.31
CA ASP A 190 -9.26 36.12 0.21
C ASP A 190 -9.14 37.65 0.30
N TYR A 191 -8.42 38.11 1.32
CA TYR A 191 -8.13 39.53 1.53
C TYR A 191 -6.73 39.82 1.02
N GLU A 192 -6.62 40.45 -0.14
CA GLU A 192 -5.34 40.74 -0.79
C GLU A 192 -5.04 42.25 -0.79
N GLY A 193 -4.16 42.69 0.11
CA GLY A 193 -3.84 44.10 0.28
C GLY A 193 -2.37 44.37 0.61
N LEU A 194 -2.10 45.63 0.95
CA LEU A 194 -0.78 46.08 1.38
C LEU A 194 -0.80 46.41 2.87
N ASN A 195 0.31 46.21 3.59
CA ASN A 195 0.40 46.73 4.95
C ASN A 195 0.44 48.28 4.92
N GLY A 196 -0.21 48.91 5.90
CA GLY A 196 -0.26 50.36 5.99
C GLY A 196 -0.97 50.85 7.24
N SER A 197 -0.84 52.15 7.50
CA SER A 197 -1.41 52.77 8.70
C SER A 197 -2.91 53.03 8.62
N CYS A 198 -3.49 53.01 7.41
CA CYS A 198 -4.88 53.36 7.15
C CYS A 198 -5.31 54.69 7.80
N GLY A 199 -4.41 55.67 7.84
CA GLY A 199 -4.67 56.98 8.45
C GLY A 199 -4.64 56.99 9.98
N THR A 200 -4.27 55.88 10.63
CA THR A 200 -4.11 55.77 12.08
C THR A 200 -2.67 56.05 12.54
N THR A 201 -2.44 56.07 13.85
CA THR A 201 -1.09 56.23 14.43
C THR A 201 -0.29 54.93 14.45
N ASP A 202 -0.93 53.80 14.22
CA ASP A 202 -0.29 52.49 14.07
C ASP A 202 0.17 52.32 12.62
N SER A 203 1.48 52.20 12.39
CA SER A 203 2.06 52.07 11.04
C SER A 203 1.70 50.76 10.33
N SER A 204 1.22 49.76 11.08
CA SER A 204 0.85 48.43 10.57
C SER A 204 -0.60 48.07 10.93
N TRP A 205 -1.44 49.10 11.05
CA TRP A 205 -2.85 48.96 11.41
C TRP A 205 -3.59 47.95 10.52
N ALA A 206 -3.31 47.94 9.21
CA ALA A 206 -3.94 47.00 8.28
C ALA A 206 -3.63 45.53 8.64
N ARG A 207 -2.35 45.20 8.89
CA ARG A 207 -1.90 43.87 9.33
C ARG A 207 -2.55 43.46 10.67
N HIS A 208 -2.50 44.34 11.68
CA HIS A 208 -3.06 44.04 12.99
C HIS A 208 -4.59 43.87 12.93
N THR A 209 -5.27 44.71 12.13
CA THR A 209 -6.73 44.67 11.98
C THR A 209 -7.19 43.46 11.18
N LEU A 210 -6.47 43.03 10.15
CA LEU A 210 -6.72 41.75 9.47
C LEU A 210 -6.66 40.58 10.48
N THR A 211 -5.64 40.57 11.34
CA THR A 211 -5.48 39.52 12.37
C THR A 211 -6.65 39.53 13.36
N ALA A 212 -7.06 40.72 13.83
CA ALA A 212 -8.22 40.88 14.70
C ALA A 212 -9.55 40.48 14.02
N PHE A 213 -9.70 40.81 12.74
CA PHE A 213 -10.84 40.42 11.92
C PHE A 213 -10.97 38.89 11.84
N VAL A 214 -9.91 38.18 11.45
CA VAL A 214 -9.92 36.72 11.33
C VAL A 214 -10.20 36.06 12.69
N ALA A 215 -9.66 36.59 13.79
CA ALA A 215 -9.98 36.13 15.14
C ALA A 215 -11.46 36.35 15.50
N SER A 216 -12.02 37.51 15.15
CA SER A 216 -13.43 37.82 15.34
C SER A 216 -14.35 36.92 14.50
N LEU A 217 -13.95 36.62 13.26
CA LEU A 217 -14.68 35.73 12.37
C LEU A 217 -14.70 34.31 12.93
N ARG A 218 -13.55 33.78 13.36
CA ARG A 218 -13.47 32.47 14.04
C ARG A 218 -14.39 32.38 15.24
N ALA A 219 -14.42 33.41 16.09
CA ALA A 219 -15.26 33.40 17.29
C ALA A 219 -16.77 33.44 16.98
N ALA A 220 -17.18 34.00 15.84
CA ALA A 220 -18.58 34.14 15.46
C ALA A 220 -19.11 32.98 14.60
N LEU A 221 -18.24 32.26 13.90
CA LEU A 221 -18.60 31.11 13.07
C LEU A 221 -19.25 29.99 13.90
N PRO A 222 -20.17 29.20 13.30
CA PRO A 222 -20.66 27.98 13.93
C PRO A 222 -19.53 27.04 14.37
N GLY A 223 -19.72 26.34 15.49
CA GLY A 223 -18.76 25.33 15.94
C GLY A 223 -18.54 24.25 14.88
N GLY A 224 -17.28 23.90 14.62
CA GLY A 224 -16.91 22.94 13.58
C GLY A 224 -16.77 23.52 12.17
N SER A 225 -17.06 24.82 11.96
CA SER A 225 -16.81 25.47 10.67
C SER A 225 -15.32 25.52 10.34
N TYR A 226 -15.01 25.32 9.07
CA TYR A 226 -13.67 25.49 8.51
C TYR A 226 -13.35 26.98 8.31
N LEU A 227 -12.13 27.41 8.57
CA LEU A 227 -11.64 28.76 8.25
C LEU A 227 -10.24 28.70 7.65
N SER A 228 -10.09 29.10 6.40
CA SER A 228 -8.80 29.34 5.74
C SER A 228 -8.58 30.82 5.45
N VAL A 229 -7.31 31.19 5.31
CA VAL A 229 -6.88 32.51 4.83
C VAL A 229 -5.93 32.30 3.66
N ASP A 230 -6.16 33.01 2.57
CA ASP A 230 -5.26 33.06 1.42
C ASP A 230 -4.11 34.01 1.74
N THR A 231 -2.89 33.56 1.48
CA THR A 231 -1.67 34.29 1.86
C THR A 231 -0.66 34.29 0.73
N TYR A 232 0.14 35.35 0.62
CA TYR A 232 1.22 35.42 -0.38
C TYR A 232 2.32 34.40 -0.12
N ALA A 233 2.98 33.98 -1.19
CA ALA A 233 4.09 33.05 -1.11
C ALA A 233 5.20 33.54 -0.16
N SER A 234 5.44 34.85 -0.08
CA SER A 234 6.48 35.42 0.79
C SER A 234 6.04 35.73 2.23
N SER A 235 4.74 35.64 2.57
CA SER A 235 4.24 36.21 3.83
C SER A 235 4.89 35.63 5.09
N ALA A 236 5.21 34.34 5.10
CA ALA A 236 5.84 33.71 6.26
C ALA A 236 7.27 34.20 6.52
N ALA A 237 7.96 34.71 5.48
CA ALA A 237 9.29 35.30 5.59
C ALA A 237 9.28 36.83 5.63
N ASP A 238 8.09 37.46 5.58
CA ASP A 238 7.92 38.90 5.61
C ASP A 238 7.39 39.39 6.97
N PRO A 239 8.27 39.89 7.85
CA PRO A 239 7.86 40.32 9.19
C PRO A 239 7.06 41.62 9.21
N ILE A 240 7.01 42.36 8.10
CA ILE A 240 6.35 43.67 8.02
C ILE A 240 5.26 43.76 6.93
N GLY A 241 5.01 42.66 6.22
CA GLY A 241 3.93 42.55 5.22
C GLY A 241 2.52 42.55 5.84
N PHE A 242 1.52 42.40 4.99
CA PHE A 242 0.10 42.49 5.31
C PHE A 242 -0.38 41.33 6.20
N PHE A 243 0.21 40.15 6.05
CA PHE A 243 -0.21 38.95 6.76
C PHE A 243 0.68 38.64 7.96
N ASP A 244 0.10 38.67 9.16
CA ASP A 244 0.73 38.11 10.35
C ASP A 244 0.53 36.61 10.46
N VAL A 245 1.30 35.83 9.69
CA VAL A 245 1.11 34.36 9.61
C VAL A 245 1.12 33.71 11.00
N GLN A 246 2.02 34.12 11.90
CA GLN A 246 2.06 33.57 13.26
C GLN A 246 0.87 34.03 14.12
N GLY A 247 0.48 35.30 14.01
CA GLY A 247 -0.68 35.87 14.72
C GLY A 247 -2.03 35.32 14.24
N LEU A 248 -2.15 34.98 12.97
CA LEU A 248 -3.33 34.38 12.34
C LEU A 248 -3.48 32.90 12.69
N ALA A 249 -2.36 32.21 12.95
CA ALA A 249 -2.33 30.76 13.10
C ALA A 249 -3.32 30.20 14.15
N PRO A 250 -3.54 30.81 15.33
CA PRO A 250 -4.50 30.30 16.31
C PRO A 250 -5.96 30.34 15.82
N SER A 251 -6.29 31.21 14.86
CA SER A 251 -7.67 31.44 14.41
C SER A 251 -8.04 30.64 13.17
N VAL A 252 -7.07 30.21 12.36
CA VAL A 252 -7.33 29.49 11.10
C VAL A 252 -7.12 27.99 11.24
N ASP A 253 -7.85 27.20 10.46
CA ASP A 253 -7.52 25.79 10.26
C ASP A 253 -6.30 25.67 9.33
N SER A 254 -6.25 26.47 8.26
CA SER A 254 -5.17 26.47 7.26
C SER A 254 -4.83 27.85 6.73
N PHE A 255 -3.61 27.96 6.24
CA PHE A 255 -3.18 28.93 5.26
C PHE A 255 -3.22 28.26 3.89
N PHE A 256 -3.95 28.85 2.95
CA PHE A 256 -3.77 28.54 1.53
C PHE A 256 -2.67 29.48 1.03
N VAL A 257 -1.51 28.91 0.71
CA VAL A 257 -0.34 29.67 0.28
C VAL A 257 -0.40 29.79 -1.24
N MET A 258 -0.60 31.00 -1.75
CA MET A 258 -0.70 31.27 -3.18
C MET A 258 0.69 31.29 -3.82
N ALA A 259 1.31 30.12 -3.94
CA ALA A 259 2.67 29.91 -4.46
C ALA A 259 2.70 29.87 -6.00
N TYR A 260 2.01 30.81 -6.64
CA TYR A 260 1.92 30.95 -8.09
C TYR A 260 1.97 32.41 -8.51
N ASP A 261 2.07 32.67 -9.81
CA ASP A 261 2.41 33.99 -10.38
C ASP A 261 3.80 34.51 -9.89
N LEU A 262 4.73 33.58 -9.60
CA LEU A 262 6.05 33.88 -9.06
C LEU A 262 6.96 34.60 -10.07
N GLU A 263 6.75 34.41 -11.37
CA GLU A 263 7.48 35.05 -12.47
C GLU A 263 7.44 36.58 -12.39
N TYR A 264 6.34 37.17 -11.91
CA TYR A 264 6.21 38.63 -11.75
C TYR A 264 7.16 39.19 -10.69
N SER A 265 7.62 38.36 -9.75
CA SER A 265 8.60 38.73 -8.73
C SER A 265 9.99 38.18 -9.01
N ASN A 266 10.08 37.13 -9.83
CA ASN A 266 11.33 36.46 -10.20
C ASN A 266 12.04 37.09 -11.41
N TYR A 267 11.35 37.73 -12.36
CA TYR A 267 11.96 38.16 -13.62
C TYR A 267 13.23 39.02 -13.46
N GLY A 268 13.27 39.90 -12.46
CA GLY A 268 14.41 40.80 -12.22
C GLY A 268 15.50 40.19 -11.35
N ARG A 269 15.40 38.91 -10.99
CA ARG A 269 16.30 38.19 -10.09
C ARG A 269 16.99 37.05 -10.82
N PRO A 270 18.16 36.58 -10.35
CA PRO A 270 18.72 35.32 -10.83
C PRO A 270 17.69 34.18 -10.72
N PRO A 271 17.64 33.26 -11.69
CA PRO A 271 18.59 33.08 -12.80
C PRO A 271 18.32 33.95 -14.04
N THR A 272 17.15 34.58 -14.17
CA THR A 272 16.76 35.30 -15.40
C THR A 272 17.36 36.70 -15.50
N SER A 273 17.32 37.48 -14.42
CA SER A 273 17.88 38.85 -14.32
C SER A 273 17.46 39.78 -15.47
N CYS A 274 16.21 39.66 -15.92
CA CYS A 274 15.64 40.45 -16.99
C CYS A 274 15.50 41.93 -16.59
N SER A 275 15.74 42.85 -17.54
CA SER A 275 15.63 44.30 -17.30
C SER A 275 14.20 44.82 -17.17
N SER A 276 13.24 44.01 -17.60
CA SER A 276 11.79 44.21 -17.50
C SER A 276 11.12 42.84 -17.44
N PHE A 277 9.80 42.78 -17.24
CA PHE A 277 9.10 41.50 -17.22
C PHE A 277 9.43 40.65 -18.46
N CYS A 278 9.83 39.41 -18.20
CA CYS A 278 10.07 38.35 -19.18
C CYS A 278 9.30 37.12 -18.71
N LEU A 279 8.91 36.25 -19.64
CA LEU A 279 8.18 35.04 -19.30
C LEU A 279 9.02 34.12 -18.40
N GLY A 280 8.37 33.29 -17.61
CA GLY A 280 9.04 32.34 -16.74
C GLY A 280 8.03 31.43 -16.05
N PRO A 281 8.50 30.44 -15.29
CA PRO A 281 7.62 29.48 -14.66
C PRO A 281 6.69 30.16 -13.65
N THR A 282 5.41 29.80 -13.68
CA THR A 282 4.38 30.40 -12.82
C THR A 282 4.55 29.99 -11.35
N ALA A 283 5.01 28.76 -11.11
CA ALA A 283 5.29 28.22 -9.78
C ALA A 283 6.52 27.30 -9.84
N PRO A 284 7.76 27.79 -10.00
CA PRO A 284 8.92 26.91 -10.01
C PRO A 284 9.04 26.13 -8.68
N LEU A 285 9.27 24.82 -8.74
CA LEU A 285 9.58 24.00 -7.56
C LEU A 285 10.89 24.44 -6.88
N GLY A 286 11.91 24.77 -7.68
CA GLY A 286 13.26 25.12 -7.24
C GLY A 286 13.93 26.11 -8.21
N GLY A 287 15.26 26.30 -8.11
CA GLY A 287 16.06 27.04 -9.11
C GLY A 287 15.89 28.56 -9.17
N TYR A 288 14.72 29.10 -8.82
CA TYR A 288 14.38 30.52 -8.80
C TYR A 288 14.41 31.10 -7.39
N TYR A 289 14.48 32.43 -7.26
CA TYR A 289 14.52 33.09 -5.95
C TYR A 289 13.28 32.78 -5.10
N TYR A 290 12.09 33.00 -5.66
CA TYR A 290 10.84 32.48 -5.11
C TYR A 290 10.52 31.17 -5.81
N ASN A 291 10.34 30.11 -5.03
CA ASN A 291 10.04 28.75 -5.48
C ASN A 291 9.29 27.98 -4.38
N ASP A 292 8.56 26.94 -4.76
CA ASP A 292 7.67 26.20 -3.87
C ASP A 292 8.41 25.55 -2.70
N THR A 293 9.60 24.99 -2.94
CA THR A 293 10.41 24.35 -1.88
C THR A 293 10.78 25.34 -0.78
N THR A 294 11.20 26.54 -1.16
CA THR A 294 11.61 27.59 -0.22
C THR A 294 10.39 28.19 0.49
N VAL A 295 9.30 28.41 -0.25
CA VAL A 295 8.03 28.91 0.30
C VAL A 295 7.46 27.94 1.34
N ALA A 296 7.37 26.64 1.02
CA ALA A 296 6.96 25.61 1.96
C ALA A 296 7.83 25.61 3.21
N GLY A 297 9.17 25.63 3.04
CA GLY A 297 10.14 25.71 4.13
C GLY A 297 9.95 26.92 5.06
N GLN A 298 9.62 28.09 4.50
CA GLN A 298 9.36 29.31 5.28
C GLN A 298 8.07 29.21 6.11
N TYR A 299 7.00 28.68 5.53
CA TYR A 299 5.74 28.49 6.25
C TYR A 299 5.85 27.45 7.36
N ILE A 300 6.49 26.30 7.12
CA ILE A 300 6.65 25.28 8.17
C ILE A 300 7.60 25.71 9.30
N ALA A 301 8.49 26.68 9.03
CA ALA A 301 9.29 27.32 10.07
C ALA A 301 8.47 28.30 10.93
N ALA A 302 7.41 28.88 10.38
CA ALA A 302 6.55 29.85 11.07
C ALA A 302 5.39 29.19 11.82
N VAL A 303 4.77 28.14 11.27
CA VAL A 303 3.56 27.47 11.78
C VAL A 303 3.64 25.95 11.58
N PRO A 304 2.83 25.14 12.31
CA PRO A 304 2.80 23.69 12.08
C PRO A 304 2.48 23.34 10.62
N ALA A 305 3.21 22.39 10.04
CA ALA A 305 3.00 21.93 8.66
C ALA A 305 1.55 21.47 8.39
N SER A 306 0.86 20.96 9.42
CA SER A 306 -0.57 20.60 9.37
C SER A 306 -1.52 21.79 9.16
N LYS A 307 -1.03 23.03 9.10
CA LYS A 307 -1.80 24.24 8.72
C LYS A 307 -1.46 24.75 7.33
N VAL A 308 -0.49 24.18 6.63
CA VAL A 308 0.01 24.71 5.36
C VAL A 308 -0.58 23.94 4.19
N ILE A 309 -1.38 24.61 3.36
CA ILE A 309 -1.84 24.10 2.06
C ILE A 309 -1.04 24.84 0.99
N LEU A 310 -0.24 24.11 0.22
CA LEU A 310 0.57 24.70 -0.86
C LEU A 310 -0.27 24.83 -2.13
N GLY A 311 -0.53 26.06 -2.57
CA GLY A 311 -1.30 26.37 -3.76
C GLY A 311 -0.50 26.14 -5.05
N VAL A 312 -1.06 25.40 -6.00
CA VAL A 312 -0.50 25.13 -7.33
C VAL A 312 -1.39 25.70 -8.44
N PRO A 313 -0.80 26.15 -9.56
CA PRO A 313 -1.56 26.71 -10.67
C PRO A 313 -2.04 25.62 -11.64
N TYR A 314 -3.33 25.58 -11.93
CA TYR A 314 -3.90 24.87 -13.09
C TYR A 314 -4.00 25.83 -14.29
N TYR A 315 -2.96 26.63 -14.50
CA TYR A 315 -2.85 27.60 -15.60
C TYR A 315 -1.37 27.91 -15.85
N GLY A 316 -1.12 28.63 -16.93
CA GLY A 316 0.18 29.21 -17.25
C GLY A 316 0.07 30.63 -17.77
N ARG A 317 1.19 31.20 -18.23
CA ARG A 317 1.25 32.53 -18.86
C ARG A 317 1.83 32.44 -20.27
N LYS A 318 1.12 33.05 -21.23
CA LYS A 318 1.57 33.13 -22.63
C LYS A 318 1.56 34.53 -23.21
N ALA A 319 2.49 34.78 -24.13
CA ALA A 319 2.54 36.00 -24.94
C ALA A 319 3.16 35.74 -26.32
N CYS A 320 3.03 36.71 -27.24
CA CYS A 320 3.89 36.76 -28.42
C CYS A 320 5.31 37.15 -27.98
N VAL A 321 6.31 36.59 -28.64
CA VAL A 321 7.74 36.84 -28.39
C VAL A 321 8.50 37.03 -29.70
N ALA A 322 9.64 37.72 -29.63
CA ALA A 322 10.45 37.97 -30.82
C ALA A 322 11.21 36.73 -31.32
N ALA A 323 11.50 35.78 -30.43
CA ALA A 323 12.19 34.52 -30.74
C ALA A 323 11.75 33.40 -29.78
N ALA A 324 11.80 32.15 -30.24
CA ALA A 324 11.52 30.96 -29.44
C ALA A 324 12.74 30.60 -28.58
N THR A 325 12.96 31.37 -27.52
CA THR A 325 14.03 31.18 -26.53
C THR A 325 13.43 31.24 -25.14
N PRO A 326 13.93 30.47 -24.16
CA PRO A 326 13.39 30.49 -22.80
C PRO A 326 13.42 31.91 -22.22
N ASN A 327 12.42 32.21 -21.40
CA ASN A 327 12.28 33.46 -20.69
C ASN A 327 12.29 34.70 -21.60
N ALA A 328 11.64 34.65 -22.77
CA ALA A 328 11.69 35.77 -23.69
C ALA A 328 10.84 36.96 -23.20
N TYR A 329 11.20 38.15 -23.70
CA TYR A 329 10.43 39.36 -23.46
C TYR A 329 9.13 39.31 -24.28
N PRO A 330 7.96 39.54 -23.65
CA PRO A 330 6.70 39.58 -24.37
C PRO A 330 6.63 40.81 -25.27
N THR A 331 6.19 40.61 -26.52
CA THR A 331 5.88 41.67 -27.49
C THR A 331 4.38 41.92 -27.64
N SER A 332 3.57 41.21 -26.86
CA SER A 332 2.12 41.41 -26.72
C SER A 332 1.73 41.48 -25.25
N ALA A 333 0.44 41.69 -24.97
CA ALA A 333 -0.09 41.45 -23.64
C ALA A 333 0.18 39.99 -23.20
N VAL A 334 0.55 39.84 -21.93
CA VAL A 334 0.68 38.55 -21.24
C VAL A 334 -0.71 38.15 -20.77
N VAL A 335 -1.13 36.93 -21.10
CA VAL A 335 -2.44 36.40 -20.73
C VAL A 335 -2.29 35.10 -19.96
N ALA A 336 -3.22 34.84 -19.04
CA ALA A 336 -3.37 33.51 -18.46
C ALA A 336 -3.84 32.52 -19.53
N ASP A 337 -3.36 31.29 -19.43
CA ASP A 337 -3.84 30.17 -20.22
C ASP A 337 -4.30 29.07 -19.27
N THR A 338 -5.55 28.64 -19.35
CA THR A 338 -6.03 27.56 -18.46
C THR A 338 -5.27 26.27 -18.76
N TYR A 339 -5.21 25.33 -17.81
CA TYR A 339 -4.59 24.03 -18.05
C TYR A 339 -5.18 23.35 -19.30
N LEU A 340 -6.51 23.35 -19.43
CA LEU A 340 -7.19 22.73 -20.58
C LEU A 340 -6.84 23.41 -21.91
N ASP A 341 -6.72 24.74 -21.93
CA ASP A 341 -6.30 25.47 -23.12
C ASP A 341 -4.82 25.19 -23.45
N ALA A 342 -3.94 25.28 -22.45
CA ALA A 342 -2.50 25.02 -22.58
C ALA A 342 -2.21 23.60 -23.11
N ALA A 343 -2.90 22.59 -22.57
CA ALA A 343 -2.79 21.21 -23.02
C ALA A 343 -3.32 21.00 -24.45
N GLY A 344 -4.28 21.84 -24.88
CA GLY A 344 -4.90 21.81 -26.21
C GLY A 344 -4.12 22.57 -27.29
N GLU A 345 -3.19 23.47 -26.93
CA GLU A 345 -2.50 24.35 -27.89
C GLU A 345 -1.84 23.58 -29.03
N ALA A 346 -1.13 22.48 -28.74
CA ALA A 346 -0.45 21.67 -29.76
C ALA A 346 -1.39 21.16 -30.88
N GLY A 347 -2.66 20.93 -30.55
CA GLY A 347 -3.70 20.48 -31.49
C GLY A 347 -4.53 21.58 -32.13
N SER A 348 -4.30 22.85 -31.74
CA SER A 348 -5.06 23.99 -32.23
C SER A 348 -4.79 24.28 -33.70
N ASN A 349 -5.83 24.64 -34.46
CA ASN A 349 -5.69 25.07 -35.85
C ASN A 349 -4.97 26.43 -36.02
N LEU A 350 -4.75 27.14 -34.91
CA LEU A 350 -4.00 28.38 -34.87
C LEU A 350 -2.49 28.13 -34.82
N VAL A 351 -2.05 26.91 -34.53
CA VAL A 351 -0.63 26.52 -34.57
C VAL A 351 -0.21 26.23 -36.00
N GLN A 352 0.87 26.86 -36.47
CA GLN A 352 1.47 26.49 -37.75
C GLN A 352 2.05 25.06 -37.65
N PRO A 353 1.68 24.15 -38.56
CA PRO A 353 2.17 22.77 -38.55
C PRO A 353 3.71 22.70 -38.53
N GLY A 354 4.26 21.87 -37.64
CA GLY A 354 5.70 21.67 -37.48
C GLY A 354 6.44 22.72 -36.66
N THR A 355 5.75 23.71 -36.08
CA THR A 355 6.39 24.77 -35.27
C THR A 355 6.26 24.60 -33.76
N PHE A 356 5.36 23.73 -33.28
CA PHE A 356 5.17 23.50 -31.86
C PHE A 356 6.32 22.70 -31.26
N VAL A 357 6.92 23.20 -30.19
CA VAL A 357 8.02 22.55 -29.48
C VAL A 357 7.77 22.62 -27.99
N THR A 358 7.92 21.48 -27.31
CA THR A 358 7.85 21.35 -25.86
C THR A 358 9.23 21.30 -25.24
N HIS A 359 9.37 21.98 -24.11
CA HIS A 359 10.60 22.12 -23.37
C HIS A 359 10.39 21.90 -21.86
N ARG A 360 11.50 21.68 -21.16
CA ARG A 360 11.58 21.70 -19.69
C ARG A 360 12.53 22.80 -19.28
N ASP A 361 12.19 23.53 -18.23
CA ASP A 361 13.03 24.61 -17.75
C ASP A 361 14.36 24.04 -17.22
N ALA A 362 15.47 24.52 -17.78
CA ALA A 362 16.81 24.10 -17.39
C ALA A 362 17.23 24.68 -16.03
N ASN A 363 16.57 25.75 -15.59
CA ASN A 363 16.83 26.36 -14.28
C ASN A 363 16.12 25.61 -13.15
N ASP A 364 15.03 24.90 -13.45
CA ASP A 364 14.28 24.09 -12.48
C ASP A 364 14.34 22.60 -12.83
N THR A 365 15.54 22.04 -12.73
CA THR A 365 15.78 20.62 -13.09
C THR A 365 15.02 19.64 -12.19
N GLY A 366 14.63 20.06 -10.98
CA GLY A 366 13.88 19.26 -10.02
C GLY A 366 12.37 19.36 -10.19
N GLY A 367 11.85 20.53 -10.54
CA GLY A 367 10.44 20.79 -10.79
C GLY A 367 9.98 20.39 -12.19
N GLN A 368 10.90 20.40 -13.17
CA GLN A 368 10.61 20.04 -14.56
C GLN A 368 9.48 20.90 -15.14
N GLU A 369 9.43 22.19 -14.83
CA GLU A 369 8.41 23.13 -15.29
C GLU A 369 8.38 23.14 -16.81
N ARG A 370 7.17 23.02 -17.36
CA ARG A 370 6.97 22.95 -18.80
C ARG A 370 6.95 24.35 -19.39
N TRP A 371 7.54 24.47 -20.57
CA TRP A 371 7.26 25.60 -21.43
C TRP A 371 7.21 25.17 -22.89
N ASP A 372 6.36 25.82 -23.66
CA ASP A 372 6.09 25.48 -25.05
C ASP A 372 6.28 26.71 -25.94
N THR A 373 6.74 26.50 -27.18
CA THR A 373 6.81 27.55 -28.21
C THR A 373 6.17 27.10 -29.51
N TRP A 374 5.57 28.03 -30.24
CA TRP A 374 4.99 27.76 -31.56
C TRP A 374 4.80 29.04 -32.37
N PHE A 375 4.53 28.92 -33.68
CA PHE A 375 4.06 30.07 -34.46
C PHE A 375 2.53 30.07 -34.53
N ASN A 376 1.90 31.17 -34.10
CA ASN A 376 0.46 31.36 -34.17
C ASN A 376 0.07 32.06 -35.48
N THR A 377 -0.74 31.40 -36.29
CA THR A 377 -1.13 31.86 -37.64
C THR A 377 -2.11 33.03 -37.63
N SER A 378 -2.93 33.16 -36.58
CA SER A 378 -3.90 34.25 -36.44
C SER A 378 -3.24 35.54 -35.93
N MET A 379 -2.38 35.41 -34.93
CA MET A 379 -1.62 36.55 -34.38
C MET A 379 -0.39 36.92 -35.21
N ASN A 380 0.01 36.04 -36.15
CA ASN A 380 1.21 36.17 -36.97
C ASN A 380 2.47 36.44 -36.12
N CYS A 381 2.66 35.65 -35.06
CA CYS A 381 3.75 35.80 -34.10
C CYS A 381 4.21 34.44 -33.54
N THR A 382 5.45 34.35 -33.07
CA THR A 382 5.88 33.25 -32.20
C THR A 382 5.28 33.43 -30.82
N ARG A 383 4.73 32.37 -30.25
CA ARG A 383 4.19 32.30 -28.89
C ARG A 383 5.16 31.53 -28.00
N GLU A 384 5.20 31.94 -26.74
CA GLU A 384 5.84 31.21 -25.65
C GLU A 384 4.84 31.11 -24.49
N LEU A 385 4.77 29.93 -23.87
CA LEU A 385 3.87 29.60 -22.76
C LEU A 385 4.66 28.83 -21.68
N TYR A 386 4.71 29.36 -20.46
CA TYR A 386 5.13 28.59 -19.28
C TYR A 386 3.89 28.10 -18.53
N TRP A 387 3.85 26.83 -18.14
CA TRP A 387 2.72 26.25 -17.44
C TRP A 387 3.10 24.96 -16.70
N ASP A 388 2.20 24.54 -15.82
CA ASP A 388 2.32 23.31 -15.05
C ASP A 388 1.55 22.17 -15.70
N ASP A 389 2.27 21.14 -16.16
CA ASP A 389 1.65 19.90 -16.63
C ASP A 389 1.60 18.85 -15.52
N ALA A 390 1.01 17.68 -15.78
CA ALA A 390 0.89 16.62 -14.78
C ALA A 390 2.26 16.16 -14.22
N VAL A 391 3.37 16.34 -14.95
CA VAL A 391 4.71 15.99 -14.49
C VAL A 391 5.20 16.99 -13.43
N SER A 392 5.19 18.29 -13.74
CA SER A 392 5.66 19.30 -12.79
C SER A 392 4.75 19.41 -11.56
N LEU A 393 3.43 19.25 -11.75
CA LEU A 393 2.48 19.13 -10.64
C LEU A 393 2.78 17.92 -9.74
N SER A 394 3.14 16.78 -10.30
CA SER A 394 3.50 15.59 -9.52
C SER A 394 4.74 15.81 -8.65
N HIS A 395 5.74 16.58 -9.12
CA HIS A 395 6.90 16.93 -8.30
C HIS A 395 6.53 17.83 -7.12
N LYS A 396 5.56 18.74 -7.29
CA LYS A 396 4.99 19.55 -6.19
C LYS A 396 4.19 18.70 -5.22
N TYR A 397 3.44 17.71 -5.71
CA TYR A 397 2.74 16.77 -4.83
C TYR A 397 3.71 15.91 -4.01
N ALA A 398 4.86 15.55 -4.60
CA ALA A 398 5.94 14.89 -3.88
C ALA A 398 6.52 15.78 -2.76
N LEU A 399 6.73 17.08 -3.02
CA LEU A 399 7.18 18.05 -2.00
C LEU A 399 6.18 18.15 -0.84
N ILE A 400 4.88 18.22 -1.14
CA ILE A 400 3.81 18.25 -0.12
C ILE A 400 3.88 17.01 0.78
N ASN A 401 4.15 15.84 0.17
CA ASN A 401 4.34 14.59 0.91
C ASN A 401 5.63 14.57 1.73
N SER A 402 6.76 15.05 1.19
CA SER A 402 8.06 15.04 1.89
C SER A 402 8.08 15.97 3.08
N ASP A 403 7.47 17.14 2.95
CA ASP A 403 7.47 18.19 3.98
C ASP A 403 6.31 18.00 4.98
N ASN A 404 5.51 16.96 4.77
CA ASN A 404 4.36 16.62 5.58
C ASN A 404 3.36 17.80 5.72
N LEU A 405 3.16 18.53 4.62
CA LEU A 405 2.21 19.64 4.59
C LEU A 405 0.78 19.12 4.74
N ARG A 406 -0.14 20.02 5.13
CA ARG A 406 -1.56 19.69 5.27
C ARG A 406 -2.15 19.13 3.97
N GLY A 407 -1.72 19.68 2.84
CA GLY A 407 -2.19 19.24 1.54
C GLY A 407 -1.86 20.19 0.38
N VAL A 408 -2.53 19.96 -0.74
CA VAL A 408 -2.44 20.75 -1.96
C VAL A 408 -3.64 21.68 -2.10
N GLY A 409 -3.36 22.89 -2.55
CA GLY A 409 -4.34 23.89 -2.95
C GLY A 409 -4.36 24.03 -4.47
N ILE A 410 -5.53 24.07 -5.11
CA ILE A 410 -5.64 24.17 -6.57
C ILE A 410 -6.26 25.50 -6.94
N TRP A 411 -5.50 26.31 -7.69
CA TRP A 411 -6.00 27.49 -8.37
C TRP A 411 -6.04 27.25 -9.89
N ASN A 412 -7.19 26.96 -10.48
CA ASN A 412 -8.45 26.58 -9.84
C ASN A 412 -9.06 25.36 -10.54
N LEU A 413 -10.11 24.78 -9.94
CA LEU A 413 -10.72 23.54 -10.45
C LEU A 413 -11.35 23.74 -11.83
N ASN A 414 -11.91 24.92 -12.13
CA ASN A 414 -12.48 25.22 -13.44
C ASN A 414 -11.44 25.19 -14.56
N TYR A 415 -10.19 25.53 -14.28
CA TYR A 415 -9.15 25.56 -15.31
C TYR A 415 -8.64 24.16 -15.70
N GLY A 416 -8.70 23.20 -14.78
CA GLY A 416 -8.36 21.80 -15.05
C GLY A 416 -9.57 20.93 -15.45
N GLY A 417 -10.77 21.29 -15.01
CA GLY A 417 -12.02 20.57 -15.31
C GLY A 417 -11.92 19.07 -15.05
N GLY A 418 -12.37 18.27 -16.02
CA GLY A 418 -12.35 16.80 -15.96
C GLY A 418 -11.07 16.14 -16.50
N ALA A 419 -9.95 16.86 -16.63
CA ALA A 419 -8.71 16.31 -17.19
C ALA A 419 -8.23 15.07 -16.41
N PRO A 420 -8.25 13.86 -17.03
CA PRO A 420 -8.06 12.60 -16.30
C PRO A 420 -6.66 12.46 -15.69
N GLU A 421 -5.63 13.03 -16.34
CA GLU A 421 -4.26 12.99 -15.86
C GLU A 421 -4.05 13.82 -14.58
N LEU A 422 -4.81 14.90 -14.38
CA LEU A 422 -4.75 15.70 -13.15
C LEU A 422 -5.34 14.94 -11.97
N TRP A 423 -6.51 14.32 -12.17
CA TRP A 423 -7.15 13.48 -11.14
C TRP A 423 -6.36 12.22 -10.84
N SER A 424 -5.74 11.59 -11.85
CA SER A 424 -4.83 10.46 -11.67
C SER A 424 -3.58 10.83 -10.86
N ALA A 425 -3.01 12.01 -11.10
CA ALA A 425 -1.88 12.52 -10.30
C ALA A 425 -2.29 12.74 -8.84
N LEU A 426 -3.42 13.42 -8.58
CA LEU A 426 -3.94 13.60 -7.22
C LEU A 426 -4.19 12.25 -6.51
N SER A 427 -4.82 11.29 -7.19
CA SER A 427 -5.04 9.95 -6.66
C SER A 427 -3.73 9.26 -6.31
N THR A 428 -2.73 9.32 -7.20
CA THR A 428 -1.42 8.66 -7.01
C THR A 428 -0.67 9.16 -5.79
N TYR A 429 -0.71 10.47 -5.53
CA TYR A 429 0.06 11.07 -4.44
C TYR A 429 -0.69 11.16 -3.11
N PHE A 430 -2.04 11.14 -3.13
CA PHE A 430 -2.82 11.41 -1.92
C PHE A 430 -3.89 10.38 -1.56
N ALA A 431 -4.33 9.47 -2.43
CA ALA A 431 -5.42 8.53 -2.09
C ALA A 431 -5.13 7.06 -2.46
N CYS A 432 -4.90 6.79 -3.74
CA CYS A 432 -4.62 5.47 -4.32
C CYS A 432 -5.54 4.33 -3.80
N PRO A 433 -6.88 4.46 -3.93
CA PRO A 433 -7.80 3.52 -3.32
C PRO A 433 -7.64 2.10 -3.89
N VAL A 434 -7.49 1.11 -3.01
CA VAL A 434 -7.33 -0.31 -3.38
C VAL A 434 -8.66 -1.04 -3.31
N SER A 435 -8.99 -1.81 -4.34
CA SER A 435 -10.08 -2.78 -4.32
C SER A 435 -9.55 -4.20 -4.56
N ILE A 436 -10.19 -5.17 -3.91
CA ILE A 436 -9.95 -6.60 -4.08
C ILE A 436 -11.22 -7.20 -4.67
N ASN A 437 -11.15 -7.70 -5.91
CA ASN A 437 -12.32 -8.13 -6.66
C ASN A 437 -12.42 -9.66 -6.66
N LEU A 438 -12.98 -10.23 -5.59
CA LEU A 438 -13.17 -11.67 -5.44
C LEU A 438 -14.62 -12.07 -5.73
N PRO A 439 -14.86 -13.23 -6.38
CA PRO A 439 -16.19 -13.84 -6.37
C PRO A 439 -16.55 -14.25 -4.94
N ALA A 440 -17.85 -14.28 -4.62
CA ALA A 440 -18.30 -14.75 -3.30
C ALA A 440 -17.94 -16.22 -3.04
N THR A 441 -17.80 -17.03 -4.09
CA THR A 441 -17.43 -18.43 -4.00
C THR A 441 -16.50 -18.85 -5.14
N GLU A 442 -15.40 -19.51 -4.79
CA GLU A 442 -14.43 -20.09 -5.71
C GLU A 442 -14.76 -21.55 -6.04
N SER A 443 -14.51 -21.93 -7.29
CA SER A 443 -14.80 -23.27 -7.81
C SER A 443 -13.57 -24.19 -7.88
N THR A 444 -12.39 -23.66 -7.60
CA THR A 444 -11.11 -24.38 -7.58
C THR A 444 -10.35 -24.02 -6.29
N THR A 445 -9.50 -24.93 -5.80
CA THR A 445 -8.69 -24.69 -4.58
C THR A 445 -7.55 -23.70 -4.82
N ARG A 446 -7.11 -23.53 -6.08
CA ARG A 446 -6.23 -22.45 -6.51
C ARG A 446 -7.04 -21.41 -7.27
N PHE A 447 -6.94 -20.15 -6.90
CA PHE A 447 -7.71 -19.08 -7.53
C PHE A 447 -6.93 -17.75 -7.56
N SER A 448 -7.42 -16.82 -8.38
CA SER A 448 -6.85 -15.49 -8.55
C SER A 448 -7.40 -14.53 -7.50
N VAL A 449 -6.57 -13.60 -7.05
CA VAL A 449 -6.96 -12.47 -6.20
C VAL A 449 -6.69 -11.18 -6.98
N PRO A 450 -7.65 -10.70 -7.80
CA PRO A 450 -7.49 -9.50 -8.60
C PRO A 450 -7.52 -8.25 -7.73
N LEU A 451 -6.56 -7.36 -7.98
CA LEU A 451 -6.36 -6.10 -7.29
C LEU A 451 -6.48 -4.94 -8.28
N SER A 452 -7.06 -3.83 -7.84
CA SER A 452 -7.14 -2.59 -8.61
C SER A 452 -6.85 -1.40 -7.72
N ALA A 453 -6.13 -0.42 -8.24
CA ALA A 453 -5.95 0.90 -7.64
C ALA A 453 -6.66 2.02 -8.44
N GLY A 454 -7.61 1.66 -9.31
CA GLY A 454 -8.32 2.60 -10.17
C GLY A 454 -7.37 3.34 -11.12
N SER A 455 -7.38 4.68 -11.03
CA SER A 455 -6.54 5.58 -11.82
C SER A 455 -5.16 5.86 -11.19
N CYS A 456 -4.88 5.32 -10.01
CA CYS A 456 -3.60 5.51 -9.34
C CYS A 456 -2.48 4.71 -10.02
N SER A 457 -1.29 5.31 -10.14
CA SER A 457 -0.09 4.61 -10.54
C SER A 457 0.55 3.88 -9.34
N VAL A 458 0.74 2.57 -9.46
CA VAL A 458 1.20 1.65 -8.42
C VAL A 458 2.51 0.99 -8.82
N ALA A 459 3.44 0.87 -7.88
CA ALA A 459 4.66 0.08 -8.04
C ALA A 459 4.37 -1.40 -7.77
N TYR A 460 3.78 -1.71 -6.61
CA TYR A 460 3.37 -3.06 -6.22
C TYR A 460 2.29 -3.05 -5.12
N PHE A 461 1.69 -4.20 -4.89
CA PHE A 461 0.75 -4.46 -3.81
C PHE A 461 1.37 -5.42 -2.77
N ASP A 462 1.16 -5.13 -1.49
CA ASP A 462 1.30 -6.14 -0.44
C ASP A 462 -0.04 -6.87 -0.29
N ILE A 463 -0.01 -8.19 -0.09
CA ILE A 463 -1.21 -9.00 0.16
C ILE A 463 -0.98 -9.89 1.38
N GLN A 464 -2.03 -10.06 2.19
CA GLN A 464 -2.08 -11.07 3.23
C GLN A 464 -3.36 -11.91 3.13
N GLN A 465 -3.25 -13.18 3.53
CA GLN A 465 -4.34 -14.14 3.55
C GLN A 465 -4.63 -14.57 4.99
N TYR A 466 -5.92 -14.71 5.31
CA TYR A 466 -6.44 -15.22 6.57
C TYR A 466 -7.49 -16.29 6.30
N ASP A 467 -7.35 -17.46 6.92
CA ASP A 467 -8.34 -18.53 6.90
C ASP A 467 -9.32 -18.33 8.07
N GLY A 468 -10.52 -17.85 7.74
CA GLY A 468 -11.58 -17.61 8.72
C GLY A 468 -12.26 -18.86 9.23
N THR A 469 -12.11 -20.01 8.56
CA THR A 469 -12.73 -21.27 8.98
C THR A 469 -11.98 -21.92 10.13
N ILE A 470 -10.65 -21.89 10.10
CA ILE A 470 -9.79 -22.41 11.17
C ILE A 470 -9.17 -21.31 12.05
N ASN A 471 -9.47 -20.04 11.75
CA ASN A 471 -8.99 -18.87 12.50
C ASN A 471 -7.45 -18.77 12.51
N GLU A 472 -6.83 -18.89 11.33
CA GLU A 472 -5.37 -18.84 11.13
C GLU A 472 -4.96 -17.78 10.10
N GLY A 473 -3.84 -17.09 10.35
CA GLY A 473 -3.29 -16.00 9.51
C GLY A 473 -2.96 -14.78 10.37
N TRP A 474 -2.53 -13.62 9.87
CA TRP A 474 -2.38 -13.11 8.52
C TRP A 474 -1.06 -13.53 7.87
N PHE A 475 -1.13 -14.41 6.88
CA PHE A 475 0.04 -14.88 6.16
C PHE A 475 0.42 -13.91 5.05
N GLY A 476 1.67 -13.47 5.04
CA GLY A 476 2.22 -12.68 3.94
C GLY A 476 2.26 -13.50 2.66
N MET A 477 1.65 -12.98 1.60
CA MET A 477 1.79 -13.51 0.26
C MET A 477 2.90 -12.76 -0.49
N PRO A 478 3.48 -13.34 -1.56
CA PRO A 478 4.40 -12.60 -2.42
C PRO A 478 3.78 -11.30 -2.93
N SER A 479 4.52 -10.19 -2.81
CA SER A 479 4.06 -8.90 -3.35
C SER A 479 3.85 -9.00 -4.85
N VAL A 480 2.81 -8.29 -5.34
CA VAL A 480 2.40 -8.34 -6.74
C VAL A 480 2.74 -7.03 -7.41
N GLY A 481 3.59 -7.07 -8.45
CA GLY A 481 3.88 -5.89 -9.27
C GLY A 481 2.65 -5.43 -10.05
N ALA A 482 2.56 -4.13 -10.32
CA ALA A 482 1.41 -3.58 -11.04
C ALA A 482 1.45 -3.89 -12.55
N SER A 483 0.43 -4.56 -13.07
CA SER A 483 0.13 -4.66 -14.50
C SER A 483 -0.58 -3.41 -15.00
N GLY A 484 -0.12 -2.86 -16.13
CA GLY A 484 -0.69 -1.64 -16.71
C GLY A 484 -0.57 -0.41 -15.82
N GLY A 485 0.25 -0.47 -14.77
CA GLY A 485 0.48 0.63 -13.84
C GLY A 485 -0.53 0.76 -12.70
N SER A 486 -1.65 0.02 -12.66
CA SER A 486 -2.67 0.20 -11.60
C SER A 486 -3.41 -1.06 -11.15
N SER A 487 -3.14 -2.22 -11.75
CA SER A 487 -3.81 -3.49 -11.43
C SER A 487 -2.81 -4.55 -11.01
N GLY A 488 -3.25 -5.58 -10.30
CA GLY A 488 -2.41 -6.72 -9.93
C GLY A 488 -3.24 -7.99 -9.83
N ASN A 489 -2.59 -9.14 -9.86
CA ASN A 489 -3.26 -10.42 -9.58
C ASN A 489 -2.35 -11.34 -8.77
N ALA A 490 -2.78 -11.69 -7.55
CA ALA A 490 -2.12 -12.71 -6.75
C ALA A 490 -2.72 -14.11 -7.04
N SER A 491 -1.97 -15.17 -6.76
CA SER A 491 -2.48 -16.54 -6.77
C SER A 491 -2.58 -17.02 -5.32
N ALA A 492 -3.76 -17.48 -4.92
CA ALA A 492 -4.00 -18.04 -3.60
C ALA A 492 -4.34 -19.54 -3.69
N GLU A 493 -4.00 -20.27 -2.64
CA GLU A 493 -4.38 -21.66 -2.42
C GLU A 493 -5.29 -21.72 -1.18
N GLY A 494 -6.36 -22.51 -1.25
CA GLY A 494 -7.34 -22.66 -0.17
C GLY A 494 -7.91 -24.08 -0.07
N PHE A 495 -8.31 -24.47 1.14
CA PHE A 495 -8.97 -25.75 1.38
C PHE A 495 -10.44 -25.71 0.94
N GLN A 496 -10.96 -26.84 0.46
CA GLN A 496 -12.38 -26.97 0.10
C GLN A 496 -13.27 -26.68 1.32
N GLY A 497 -14.29 -25.84 1.14
CA GLY A 497 -15.26 -25.47 2.18
C GLY A 497 -14.80 -24.36 3.12
N HIS A 498 -13.59 -23.84 2.96
CA HIS A 498 -13.04 -22.79 3.81
C HIS A 498 -13.41 -21.39 3.32
N THR A 499 -13.52 -20.45 4.25
CA THR A 499 -13.69 -19.02 3.98
C THR A 499 -12.37 -18.30 4.22
N TYR A 500 -11.93 -17.54 3.23
CA TYR A 500 -10.72 -16.73 3.29
C TYR A 500 -11.05 -15.26 3.29
N THR A 501 -10.31 -14.49 4.09
CA THR A 501 -10.25 -13.04 4.01
C THR A 501 -8.87 -12.63 3.52
N PHE A 502 -8.84 -11.78 2.51
CA PHE A 502 -7.62 -11.18 1.98
C PHE A 502 -7.59 -9.71 2.37
N MET A 503 -6.39 -9.21 2.64
CA MET A 503 -6.14 -7.78 2.73
C MET A 503 -5.03 -7.37 1.79
N ALA A 504 -5.18 -6.22 1.15
CA ALA A 504 -4.21 -5.67 0.23
C ALA A 504 -4.02 -4.17 0.44
N ARG A 505 -2.80 -3.68 0.21
CA ARG A 505 -2.49 -2.25 0.15
C ARG A 505 -1.54 -1.96 -1.00
N ALA A 506 -1.65 -0.77 -1.58
CA ALA A 506 -0.80 -0.35 -2.68
C ALA A 506 0.39 0.47 -2.17
N HIS A 507 1.52 0.30 -2.85
CA HIS A 507 2.63 1.23 -2.81
C HIS A 507 2.61 2.00 -4.12
N SER A 508 2.15 3.26 -4.07
CA SER A 508 2.02 4.09 -5.27
C SER A 508 3.41 4.47 -5.82
N SER A 509 3.47 4.78 -7.12
CA SER A 509 4.69 5.33 -7.71
C SER A 509 5.04 6.72 -7.17
N GLY A 510 4.07 7.43 -6.60
CA GLY A 510 4.25 8.70 -5.88
C GLY A 510 4.74 8.54 -4.43
N GLY A 511 5.08 7.33 -3.98
CA GLY A 511 5.60 7.05 -2.64
C GLY A 511 4.53 6.92 -1.54
N LEU A 512 3.25 6.87 -1.92
CA LEU A 512 2.15 6.66 -0.97
C LEU A 512 2.01 5.19 -0.61
N VAL A 513 1.86 4.88 0.69
CA VAL A 513 1.49 3.55 1.16
C VAL A 513 0.07 3.60 1.71
N THR A 514 -0.85 2.84 1.09
CA THR A 514 -2.27 2.94 1.43
C THR A 514 -2.61 2.19 2.72
N SER A 515 -3.77 2.52 3.30
CA SER A 515 -4.41 1.62 4.25
C SER A 515 -4.77 0.28 3.60
N TRP A 516 -4.97 -0.74 4.42
CA TRP A 516 -5.39 -2.06 3.97
C TRP A 516 -6.86 -2.07 3.54
N ALA A 517 -7.12 -2.49 2.31
CA ALA A 517 -8.44 -2.92 1.84
C ALA A 517 -8.63 -4.40 2.17
N GLN A 518 -9.88 -4.84 2.35
CA GLN A 518 -10.21 -6.23 2.67
C GLN A 518 -11.34 -6.76 1.79
N ALA A 519 -11.29 -8.05 1.46
CA ALA A 519 -12.39 -8.78 0.84
C ALA A 519 -12.33 -10.26 1.25
N SER A 520 -13.48 -10.92 1.22
CA SER A 520 -13.58 -12.34 1.58
C SER A 520 -14.21 -13.17 0.47
N THR A 521 -13.83 -14.45 0.41
CA THR A 521 -14.41 -15.45 -0.50
C THR A 521 -14.49 -16.80 0.20
N GLN A 522 -15.34 -17.69 -0.30
CA GLN A 522 -15.41 -19.07 0.14
C GLN A 522 -14.92 -20.02 -0.96
N VAL A 523 -14.01 -20.93 -0.66
CA VAL A 523 -13.74 -22.06 -1.56
C VAL A 523 -14.87 -23.07 -1.39
N SER A 524 -15.57 -23.41 -2.48
CA SER A 524 -16.69 -24.37 -2.42
C SER A 524 -16.26 -25.69 -1.76
N PRO A 525 -17.11 -26.33 -0.93
CA PRO A 525 -16.87 -27.69 -0.43
C PRO A 525 -16.70 -28.74 -1.56
N THR A 526 -17.20 -28.44 -2.75
CA THR A 526 -17.08 -29.28 -3.96
C THR A 526 -16.13 -28.70 -5.00
N ALA A 527 -15.30 -27.71 -4.63
CA ALA A 527 -14.33 -27.11 -5.54
C ALA A 527 -13.40 -28.16 -6.15
N THR A 528 -12.98 -27.99 -7.40
CA THR A 528 -11.98 -28.88 -8.01
C THR A 528 -10.62 -28.64 -7.37
N LYS A 529 -9.96 -29.70 -6.90
CA LYS A 529 -8.59 -29.57 -6.38
C LYS A 529 -7.64 -29.21 -7.52
N ALA A 530 -6.86 -28.16 -7.34
CA ALA A 530 -5.82 -27.74 -8.28
C ALA A 530 -4.66 -28.74 -8.33
N HIS A 531 -4.49 -29.51 -7.25
CA HIS A 531 -3.42 -30.50 -7.09
C HIS A 531 -4.02 -31.88 -6.79
N ALA A 532 -3.20 -32.92 -6.91
CA ALA A 532 -3.59 -34.30 -6.56
C ALA A 532 -3.73 -34.54 -5.04
N TRP A 533 -3.67 -33.48 -4.24
CA TRP A 533 -3.63 -33.46 -2.79
C TRP A 533 -4.35 -32.21 -2.25
N SER A 534 -4.72 -32.24 -0.98
CA SER A 534 -5.37 -31.13 -0.28
C SER A 534 -4.36 -30.12 0.27
N GLY A 535 -3.15 -30.57 0.59
CA GLY A 535 -2.03 -29.73 0.97
C GLY A 535 -0.73 -30.54 1.09
N LEU A 536 0.39 -29.85 0.92
CA LEU A 536 1.76 -30.35 0.98
C LEU A 536 2.66 -29.29 1.64
N TYR A 537 3.53 -29.71 2.55
CA TYR A 537 4.32 -28.81 3.39
C TYR A 537 5.69 -29.41 3.70
N THR A 538 6.64 -28.53 4.01
CA THR A 538 7.98 -28.89 4.46
C THR A 538 8.26 -28.33 5.85
N LEU A 539 9.09 -29.06 6.60
CA LEU A 539 9.42 -28.78 8.00
C LEU A 539 10.91 -28.49 8.07
N ASP A 540 11.27 -27.35 8.64
CA ASP A 540 12.66 -27.07 8.98
C ASP A 540 13.05 -27.60 10.37
N GLY A 541 14.37 -27.68 10.61
CA GLY A 541 14.93 -28.22 11.85
C GLY A 541 14.50 -27.46 13.10
N TYR A 542 14.09 -26.21 12.97
CA TYR A 542 13.68 -25.35 14.07
C TYR A 542 12.18 -25.40 14.33
N GLY A 543 11.42 -26.16 13.54
CA GLY A 543 9.97 -26.33 13.68
C GLY A 543 9.16 -25.47 12.73
N GLY A 544 9.77 -24.66 11.87
CA GLY A 544 9.03 -23.87 10.89
C GLY A 544 8.36 -24.76 9.84
N ILE A 545 7.07 -24.50 9.58
CA ILE A 545 6.29 -25.10 8.51
C ILE A 545 6.29 -24.17 7.31
N HIS A 546 6.59 -24.71 6.14
CA HIS A 546 6.65 -23.94 4.88
C HIS A 546 5.77 -24.62 3.85
N LEU A 547 4.84 -23.84 3.28
CA LEU A 547 3.89 -24.32 2.28
C LEU A 547 4.61 -24.77 1.00
N ALA A 548 4.06 -25.78 0.34
CA ALA A 548 4.47 -26.24 -0.99
C ALA A 548 3.24 -26.17 -1.91
N ASP A 549 3.05 -25.04 -2.62
CA ASP A 549 1.82 -24.73 -3.38
C ASP A 549 0.52 -25.03 -2.60
N SER A 550 0.50 -24.69 -1.31
CA SER A 550 -0.57 -25.10 -0.39
C SER A 550 -1.15 -23.93 0.38
N PRO A 551 -2.40 -24.06 0.89
CA PRO A 551 -2.94 -23.08 1.83
C PRO A 551 -1.96 -22.92 3.00
N PRO A 552 -1.66 -21.70 3.47
CA PRO A 552 -0.75 -21.53 4.58
C PRO A 552 -1.34 -22.12 5.88
N LEU A 553 -0.47 -22.68 6.73
CA LEU A 553 -0.80 -23.21 8.05
C LEU A 553 0.11 -22.55 9.10
N ASP A 554 -0.41 -22.33 10.31
CA ASP A 554 0.34 -21.77 11.43
C ASP A 554 0.43 -22.74 12.63
N ASN A 555 0.64 -22.19 13.82
CA ASN A 555 0.65 -22.85 15.12
C ASN A 555 1.75 -23.90 15.27
N SER A 556 2.77 -23.85 14.42
CA SER A 556 3.93 -24.73 14.58
C SER A 556 4.83 -24.23 15.72
N PRO A 557 5.35 -25.12 16.58
CA PRO A 557 6.39 -24.76 17.53
C PRO A 557 7.64 -24.24 16.81
N TYR A 558 8.35 -23.29 17.43
CA TYR A 558 9.66 -22.84 16.95
C TYR A 558 10.70 -22.87 18.08
N TRP A 559 11.80 -23.56 17.86
CA TRP A 559 12.89 -23.71 18.85
C TRP A 559 14.09 -22.84 18.48
N PRO A 560 14.90 -22.40 19.47
CA PRO A 560 16.13 -21.64 19.21
C PRO A 560 17.29 -22.50 18.66
N TRP A 561 17.08 -23.80 18.49
CA TRP A 561 18.04 -24.79 17.99
C TRP A 561 17.28 -25.85 17.17
N PRO A 562 17.96 -26.66 16.33
CA PRO A 562 17.27 -27.57 15.41
C PRO A 562 16.70 -28.81 16.11
N ALA A 563 15.65 -28.62 16.91
CA ALA A 563 15.02 -29.64 17.75
C ALA A 563 13.99 -30.50 17.00
N ALA A 564 13.43 -30.04 15.88
CA ALA A 564 12.39 -30.77 15.16
C ALA A 564 12.95 -32.07 14.55
N ARG A 565 12.20 -33.16 14.66
CA ARG A 565 12.59 -34.50 14.18
C ARG A 565 11.64 -35.04 13.11
N ALA A 566 10.35 -34.94 13.35
CA ALA A 566 9.32 -35.44 12.45
C ALA A 566 8.05 -34.60 12.54
N VAL A 567 7.18 -34.75 11.54
CA VAL A 567 5.85 -34.17 11.50
C VAL A 567 4.93 -35.11 10.74
N LYS A 568 3.69 -35.20 11.18
CA LYS A 568 2.64 -35.99 10.51
C LYS A 568 1.31 -35.26 10.64
N ALA A 569 0.51 -35.31 9.58
CA ALA A 569 -0.89 -34.91 9.64
C ALA A 569 -1.70 -35.95 10.41
N ALA A 570 -2.67 -35.49 11.21
CA ALA A 570 -3.64 -36.39 11.80
C ALA A 570 -4.51 -37.01 10.69
N PRO A 571 -4.70 -38.35 10.67
CA PRO A 571 -5.58 -38.99 9.72
C PRO A 571 -7.03 -38.48 9.84
N GLY A 572 -7.68 -38.22 8.72
CA GLY A 572 -9.08 -37.80 8.70
C GLY A 572 -9.44 -36.96 7.48
N PRO A 573 -10.72 -36.56 7.37
CA PRO A 573 -11.21 -35.77 6.23
C PRO A 573 -10.58 -34.38 6.12
N ASN A 574 -10.07 -33.85 7.23
CA ASN A 574 -9.46 -32.53 7.31
C ASN A 574 -7.94 -32.57 7.15
N ALA A 575 -7.33 -33.72 6.87
CA ALA A 575 -5.89 -33.77 6.64
C ALA A 575 -5.54 -32.92 5.40
N PRO A 576 -4.44 -32.15 5.42
CA PRO A 576 -3.40 -32.09 6.45
C PRO A 576 -3.52 -30.90 7.44
N GLN A 577 -4.71 -30.32 7.62
CA GLN A 577 -4.95 -29.05 8.33
C GLN A 577 -4.45 -29.02 9.77
N ALA A 578 -4.32 -30.18 10.44
CA ALA A 578 -3.78 -30.29 11.79
C ALA A 578 -2.96 -31.58 11.97
N GLY A 579 -2.03 -31.57 12.91
CA GLY A 579 -1.18 -32.71 13.22
C GLY A 579 -0.22 -32.43 14.36
N PHE A 580 0.90 -33.17 14.43
CA PHE A 580 1.95 -32.94 15.41
C PHE A 580 3.32 -32.78 14.77
N VAL A 581 4.15 -31.93 15.36
CA VAL A 581 5.60 -31.86 15.20
C VAL A 581 6.25 -32.54 16.40
N LEU A 582 7.15 -33.47 16.16
CA LEU A 582 7.96 -34.17 17.16
C LEU A 582 9.27 -33.41 17.39
N ASP A 583 9.57 -33.09 18.65
CA ASP A 583 10.86 -32.56 19.06
C ASP A 583 11.88 -33.66 19.41
N ALA A 584 13.14 -33.27 19.58
CA ALA A 584 14.26 -34.17 19.87
C ALA A 584 14.10 -34.95 21.18
N PHE A 585 13.28 -34.46 22.10
CA PHE A 585 13.09 -34.98 23.45
C PHE A 585 11.79 -35.78 23.60
N GLY A 586 11.10 -36.11 22.50
CA GLY A 586 9.86 -36.90 22.50
C GLY A 586 8.58 -36.06 22.61
N GLY A 587 8.69 -34.74 22.79
CA GLY A 587 7.53 -33.86 22.87
C GLY A 587 6.79 -33.80 21.53
N LEU A 588 5.47 -34.00 21.55
CA LEU A 588 4.58 -33.78 20.41
C LEU A 588 3.86 -32.43 20.58
N HIS A 589 3.97 -31.59 19.56
CA HIS A 589 3.45 -30.23 19.56
C HIS A 589 2.46 -30.05 18.42
N PRO A 590 1.24 -29.57 18.66
CA PRO A 590 0.26 -29.39 17.61
C PRO A 590 0.73 -28.37 16.58
N TYR A 591 0.31 -28.55 15.34
CA TYR A 591 0.36 -27.52 14.31
C TYR A 591 -1.03 -27.40 13.66
N GLY A 592 -1.29 -26.26 13.02
CA GLY A 592 -2.51 -26.02 12.28
C GLY A 592 -3.78 -26.03 13.14
N GLY A 593 -4.92 -26.12 12.46
CA GLY A 593 -6.23 -25.81 13.02
C GLY A 593 -7.33 -26.81 12.63
N PRO A 594 -8.24 -27.18 13.56
CA PRO A 594 -8.18 -26.89 15.00
C PRO A 594 -7.03 -27.64 15.69
N ALA A 595 -6.34 -26.96 16.60
CA ALA A 595 -5.18 -27.52 17.29
C ALA A 595 -5.53 -28.79 18.07
N LEU A 596 -4.78 -29.86 17.79
CA LEU A 596 -4.94 -31.13 18.48
C LEU A 596 -4.52 -31.00 19.95
N GLN A 597 -5.34 -31.56 20.84
CA GLN A 597 -5.01 -31.60 22.26
C GLN A 597 -4.01 -32.72 22.52
N VAL A 598 -2.82 -32.38 22.99
CA VAL A 598 -1.81 -33.37 23.36
C VAL A 598 -2.31 -34.14 24.59
N GLY A 599 -2.34 -35.48 24.50
CA GLY A 599 -2.68 -36.35 25.61
C GLY A 599 -1.43 -36.73 26.40
N GLN A 600 -1.32 -38.00 26.77
CA GLN A 600 -0.09 -38.52 27.38
C GLN A 600 0.92 -38.83 26.28
N VAL A 601 2.13 -38.27 26.40
CA VAL A 601 3.24 -38.45 25.47
C VAL A 601 4.50 -38.94 26.20
N PRO A 602 5.40 -39.66 25.52
CA PRO A 602 6.73 -39.91 26.05
C PRO A 602 7.53 -38.60 26.11
N TYR A 603 8.48 -38.52 27.04
CA TYR A 603 9.36 -37.37 27.17
C TYR A 603 10.68 -37.79 27.80
N TYR A 604 11.79 -37.39 27.16
CA TYR A 604 13.15 -37.73 27.52
C TYR A 604 13.92 -36.43 27.82
N PRO A 605 13.88 -35.95 29.07
CA PRO A 605 14.46 -34.66 29.43
C PRO A 605 15.93 -34.57 29.03
N ASN A 606 16.26 -33.60 28.17
CA ASN A 606 17.61 -33.32 27.68
C ASN A 606 18.28 -34.45 26.91
N GLN A 607 17.51 -35.38 26.32
CA GLN A 607 18.04 -36.47 25.50
C GLN A 607 17.52 -36.36 24.07
N ASP A 608 18.41 -36.02 23.13
CA ASP A 608 18.10 -36.04 21.69
C ASP A 608 18.01 -37.49 21.21
N ILE A 609 16.85 -38.11 21.41
CA ILE A 609 16.63 -39.53 21.16
C ILE A 609 15.35 -39.81 20.39
N ALA A 610 14.38 -38.91 20.34
CA ALA A 610 13.16 -39.12 19.54
C ALA A 610 13.48 -39.02 18.04
N ARG A 611 12.88 -39.89 17.20
CA ARG A 611 13.24 -39.99 15.78
C ARG A 611 12.06 -39.83 14.83
N ASP A 612 10.95 -40.50 15.11
CA ASP A 612 9.75 -40.45 14.27
C ASP A 612 8.51 -40.89 15.06
N PHE A 613 7.32 -40.71 14.49
CA PHE A 613 6.09 -41.19 15.09
C PHE A 613 5.03 -41.49 14.03
N VAL A 614 4.03 -42.26 14.43
CA VAL A 614 2.86 -42.61 13.60
C VAL A 614 1.57 -42.43 14.39
N PHE A 615 0.53 -41.92 13.73
CA PHE A 615 -0.83 -41.92 14.27
C PHE A 615 -1.49 -43.28 14.07
N LEU A 616 -2.38 -43.63 14.99
CA LEU A 616 -3.40 -44.65 14.73
C LEU A 616 -4.35 -44.18 13.60
N PRO A 617 -4.93 -45.11 12.81
CA PRO A 617 -5.82 -44.75 11.70
C PRO A 617 -7.05 -43.93 12.10
N ASN A 618 -7.49 -44.04 13.36
CA ASN A 618 -8.62 -43.30 13.92
C ASN A 618 -8.23 -41.96 14.58
N ALA A 619 -6.96 -41.56 14.50
CA ALA A 619 -6.39 -40.36 15.11
C ALA A 619 -6.62 -40.22 16.64
N SER A 620 -6.79 -41.32 17.39
CA SER A 620 -6.98 -41.24 18.85
C SER A 620 -5.65 -41.17 19.65
N GLY A 621 -4.53 -41.41 18.99
CA GLY A 621 -3.21 -41.61 19.59
C GLY A 621 -2.24 -42.15 18.55
N GLY A 622 -1.15 -42.75 19.01
CA GLY A 622 -0.15 -43.31 18.13
C GLY A 622 1.04 -43.90 18.86
N TYR A 623 2.16 -44.03 18.13
CA TYR A 623 3.41 -44.56 18.64
C TYR A 623 4.57 -43.68 18.21
N GLU A 624 5.41 -43.30 19.18
CA GLU A 624 6.69 -42.61 18.99
C GLU A 624 7.83 -43.63 18.96
N LEU A 625 8.84 -43.36 18.15
CA LEU A 625 10.07 -44.14 18.01
C LEU A 625 11.25 -43.37 18.58
N ASP A 626 11.98 -44.01 19.50
CA ASP A 626 13.28 -43.54 19.98
C ASP A 626 14.45 -44.11 19.13
N GLY A 627 15.63 -43.50 19.26
CA GLY A 627 16.84 -43.84 18.52
C GLY A 627 17.39 -45.24 18.77
N TYR A 628 17.05 -45.84 19.91
CA TYR A 628 17.43 -47.21 20.24
C TYR A 628 16.40 -48.24 19.75
N GLY A 629 15.36 -47.82 19.03
CA GLY A 629 14.32 -48.69 18.48
C GLY A 629 13.15 -48.93 19.45
N GLY A 630 13.16 -48.30 20.63
CA GLY A 630 12.04 -48.35 21.54
C GLY A 630 10.82 -47.66 20.94
N ILE A 631 9.66 -48.30 21.09
CA ILE A 631 8.37 -47.78 20.61
C ILE A 631 7.52 -47.45 21.83
N HIS A 632 6.99 -46.24 21.89
CA HIS A 632 6.28 -45.70 23.05
C HIS A 632 4.91 -45.16 22.64
N PRO A 633 3.80 -45.64 23.23
CA PRO A 633 2.47 -45.17 22.85
C PRO A 633 2.22 -43.75 23.36
N PHE A 634 1.44 -42.99 22.59
CA PHE A 634 0.91 -41.68 23.01
C PHE A 634 -0.59 -41.59 22.74
N SER A 635 -1.29 -40.72 23.47
CA SER A 635 -2.71 -40.43 23.27
C SER A 635 -2.98 -38.99 22.82
N ILE A 636 -4.15 -38.76 22.22
CA ILE A 636 -4.65 -37.42 21.89
C ILE A 636 -5.83 -37.09 22.80
N GLY A 637 -5.80 -35.93 23.44
CA GLY A 637 -6.84 -35.46 24.36
C GLY A 637 -7.08 -36.45 25.49
N SER A 638 -8.36 -36.75 25.74
CA SER A 638 -8.79 -37.71 26.77
C SER A 638 -8.92 -39.15 26.25
N ASN A 639 -8.43 -39.45 25.05
CA ASN A 639 -8.49 -40.81 24.52
C ASN A 639 -7.63 -41.77 25.36
N PRO A 640 -8.04 -43.05 25.46
CA PRO A 640 -7.23 -44.05 26.13
C PRO A 640 -5.88 -44.24 25.43
N MET A 641 -4.85 -44.55 26.22
CA MET A 641 -3.53 -44.90 25.68
C MET A 641 -3.66 -46.10 24.71
N PRO A 642 -3.05 -46.04 23.52
CA PRO A 642 -2.98 -47.19 22.62
C PRO A 642 -2.42 -48.44 23.30
N PRO A 643 -2.81 -49.65 22.86
CA PRO A 643 -2.24 -50.88 23.40
C PRO A 643 -0.72 -50.90 23.22
N VAL A 644 -0.01 -51.51 24.18
CA VAL A 644 1.46 -51.53 24.17
C VAL A 644 2.02 -52.20 22.91
N PRO A 645 3.14 -51.70 22.35
CA PRO A 645 3.83 -52.36 21.27
C PRO A 645 4.50 -53.65 21.76
N ALA A 646 4.68 -54.62 20.87
CA ALA A 646 5.27 -55.92 21.12
C ALA A 646 6.18 -56.32 19.94
N ALA A 647 7.17 -57.18 20.22
CA ALA A 647 8.08 -57.74 19.22
C ALA A 647 8.76 -56.68 18.32
N PHE A 648 9.10 -55.52 18.88
CA PHE A 648 9.86 -54.45 18.21
C PHE A 648 11.38 -54.62 18.40
N PRO A 649 12.22 -54.07 17.50
CA PRO A 649 13.67 -54.15 17.64
C PRO A 649 14.18 -53.30 18.82
N TYR A 650 15.31 -53.70 19.40
CA TYR A 650 16.05 -52.84 20.33
C TYR A 650 17.55 -52.87 20.03
N PHE A 651 18.09 -51.72 19.67
CA PHE A 651 19.48 -51.50 19.31
C PHE A 651 20.25 -50.99 20.52
N ALA A 652 20.57 -51.91 21.44
CA ALA A 652 21.21 -51.57 22.71
C ALA A 652 22.42 -50.62 22.54
N GLY A 653 22.29 -49.41 23.10
CA GLY A 653 23.32 -48.37 23.09
C GLY A 653 23.65 -47.77 21.71
N ARG A 654 22.83 -48.02 20.68
CA ARG A 654 23.07 -47.55 19.31
C ARG A 654 21.87 -46.73 18.83
N ASP A 655 22.09 -45.44 18.69
CA ASP A 655 21.12 -44.48 18.12
C ASP A 655 21.11 -44.60 16.59
N ILE A 656 20.37 -45.58 16.08
CA ILE A 656 20.33 -45.93 14.66
C ILE A 656 18.92 -46.10 14.12
N ALA A 657 17.87 -46.10 14.94
CA ALA A 657 16.50 -46.09 14.44
C ALA A 657 16.21 -44.73 13.76
N LYS A 658 15.52 -44.75 12.62
CA LYS A 658 15.27 -43.54 11.80
C LYS A 658 13.79 -43.24 11.62
N LYS A 659 12.99 -44.24 11.26
CA LYS A 659 11.57 -44.08 10.90
C LYS A 659 10.72 -45.23 11.42
N ILE A 660 9.45 -44.93 11.69
CA ILE A 660 8.44 -45.91 12.06
C ILE A 660 7.27 -45.84 11.08
N THR A 661 6.70 -47.00 10.75
CA THR A 661 5.51 -47.14 9.93
C THR A 661 4.44 -47.92 10.68
N LEU A 662 3.19 -47.73 10.27
CA LEU A 662 2.03 -48.46 10.75
C LEU A 662 1.21 -48.96 9.56
N LEU A 663 0.76 -50.22 9.61
CA LEU A 663 -0.18 -50.79 8.65
C LEU A 663 -1.52 -50.07 8.73
N ALA A 664 -2.26 -50.05 7.62
CA ALA A 664 -3.55 -49.35 7.52
C ALA A 664 -4.60 -49.88 8.52
N ASP A 665 -4.48 -51.15 8.95
CA ASP A 665 -5.35 -51.76 9.96
C ASP A 665 -4.92 -51.49 11.42
N GLY A 666 -3.79 -50.79 11.62
CA GLY A 666 -3.22 -50.46 12.92
C GLY A 666 -2.65 -51.66 13.69
N SER A 667 -2.41 -52.81 13.04
CA SER A 667 -1.99 -54.04 13.72
C SER A 667 -0.50 -54.08 14.11
N GLY A 668 0.33 -53.26 13.49
CA GLY A 668 1.79 -53.24 13.62
C GLY A 668 2.43 -52.53 12.44
N GLY A 669 3.73 -52.69 12.24
CA GLY A 669 4.43 -52.09 11.11
C GLY A 669 5.93 -52.39 11.13
N TYR A 670 6.73 -51.45 10.65
CA TYR A 670 8.19 -51.60 10.56
C TYR A 670 8.93 -50.40 11.12
N VAL A 671 10.07 -50.67 11.77
CA VAL A 671 11.10 -49.69 12.12
C VAL A 671 12.22 -49.78 11.09
N LEU A 672 12.59 -48.65 10.50
CA LEU A 672 13.76 -48.50 9.63
C LEU A 672 14.98 -48.11 10.47
N ASP A 673 16.09 -48.82 10.31
CA ASP A 673 17.39 -48.42 10.84
C ASP A 673 18.24 -47.64 9.83
N ALA A 674 19.30 -46.98 10.30
CA ALA A 674 20.24 -46.17 9.53
C ALA A 674 20.91 -46.91 8.37
N TYR A 675 21.01 -48.24 8.47
CA TYR A 675 21.66 -49.13 7.51
C TYR A 675 20.68 -49.68 6.47
N GLY A 676 19.40 -49.32 6.54
CA GLY A 676 18.35 -49.80 5.63
C GLY A 676 17.60 -51.03 6.13
N GLY A 677 17.93 -51.56 7.31
CA GLY A 677 17.21 -52.70 7.89
C GLY A 677 15.76 -52.34 8.23
N LEU A 678 14.82 -53.18 7.78
CA LEU A 678 13.40 -53.09 8.11
C LEU A 678 13.02 -54.16 9.14
N HIS A 679 12.67 -53.72 10.33
CA HIS A 679 12.39 -54.59 11.48
C HIS A 679 10.89 -54.57 11.80
N PRO A 680 10.17 -55.70 11.69
CA PRO A 680 8.75 -55.72 11.98
C PRO A 680 8.49 -55.50 13.48
N TRP A 681 7.35 -54.90 13.80
CA TRP A 681 6.80 -54.78 15.15
C TRP A 681 5.28 -54.96 15.12
N ALA A 682 4.68 -55.32 16.25
CA ALA A 682 3.24 -55.55 16.36
C ALA A 682 2.63 -54.76 17.52
N VAL A 683 1.34 -54.46 17.42
CA VAL A 683 0.55 -54.10 18.60
C VAL A 683 0.28 -55.38 19.41
N ALA A 684 0.38 -55.33 20.73
CA ALA A 684 0.22 -56.52 21.57
C ALA A 684 -1.08 -57.28 21.27
N GLY A 685 -0.96 -58.59 21.04
CA GLY A 685 -2.08 -59.46 20.66
C GLY A 685 -2.43 -59.47 19.17
N ARG A 686 -1.72 -58.71 18.33
CA ARG A 686 -1.86 -58.73 16.87
C ARG A 686 -0.74 -59.56 16.20
N PRO A 687 -0.95 -60.04 14.97
CA PRO A 687 0.09 -60.76 14.23
C PRO A 687 1.30 -59.86 13.95
N LEU A 688 2.51 -60.41 14.11
CA LEU A 688 3.74 -59.75 13.67
C LEU A 688 3.78 -59.70 12.13
N PRO A 689 3.98 -58.53 11.51
CA PRO A 689 4.14 -58.45 10.06
C PRO A 689 5.32 -59.27 9.55
N ILE A 690 5.17 -59.85 8.37
CA ILE A 690 6.22 -60.64 7.72
C ILE A 690 7.46 -59.79 7.41
N SER A 691 8.66 -60.33 7.63
CA SER A 691 9.88 -59.62 7.25
C SER A 691 9.98 -59.46 5.72
N PRO A 692 10.37 -58.27 5.21
CA PRO A 692 10.64 -58.07 3.78
C PRO A 692 11.78 -58.98 3.31
N ALA A 693 11.60 -59.65 2.17
CA ALA A 693 12.59 -60.59 1.63
C ALA A 693 13.67 -59.90 0.79
N ALA A 694 13.35 -58.73 0.22
CA ALA A 694 14.25 -57.86 -0.50
C ALA A 694 14.09 -56.44 0.04
N TYR A 695 15.18 -55.73 0.31
CA TYR A 695 15.22 -54.33 0.72
C TYR A 695 16.63 -53.76 0.50
N GLY A 696 16.75 -52.42 0.41
CA GLY A 696 18.05 -51.76 0.35
C GLY A 696 18.78 -51.86 1.70
N TYR A 697 19.99 -52.44 1.70
CA TYR A 697 20.80 -52.58 2.90
C TYR A 697 22.24 -52.15 2.65
N TRP A 698 22.76 -51.27 3.51
CA TRP A 698 24.10 -50.72 3.46
C TRP A 698 24.82 -51.01 4.77
N PRO A 699 25.55 -52.13 4.86
CA PRO A 699 26.20 -52.56 6.09
C PRO A 699 27.07 -51.43 6.69
N ASN A 700 26.78 -51.06 7.94
CA ASN A 700 27.52 -50.07 8.74
C ASN A 700 27.59 -48.66 8.12
N ARG A 701 26.61 -48.26 7.31
CA ARG A 701 26.58 -46.97 6.61
C ARG A 701 25.27 -46.24 6.92
N ASP A 702 25.33 -45.06 7.54
CA ASP A 702 24.15 -44.21 7.79
C ASP A 702 23.66 -43.57 6.48
N ILE A 703 22.83 -44.32 5.75
CA ILE A 703 22.41 -44.02 4.39
C ILE A 703 20.90 -43.98 4.26
N ALA A 704 20.15 -44.80 5.01
CA ALA A 704 18.70 -44.77 4.93
C ALA A 704 18.15 -43.45 5.51
N ARG A 705 17.19 -42.84 4.83
CA ARG A 705 16.59 -41.55 5.21
C ARG A 705 15.10 -41.65 5.49
N ASP A 706 14.38 -42.39 4.66
CA ASP A 706 12.92 -42.48 4.78
C ASP A 706 12.38 -43.84 4.33
N VAL A 707 11.16 -44.17 4.73
CA VAL A 707 10.45 -45.39 4.33
C VAL A 707 8.99 -45.07 4.04
N TRP A 708 8.49 -45.62 2.93
CA TRP A 708 7.09 -45.57 2.58
C TRP A 708 6.54 -46.99 2.48
N LEU A 709 5.45 -47.23 3.20
CA LEU A 709 4.68 -48.45 3.16
C LEU A 709 3.47 -48.24 2.26
N ALA A 710 3.25 -49.10 1.28
CA ALA A 710 2.10 -48.92 0.39
C ALA A 710 0.78 -49.13 1.15
N PRO A 711 -0.29 -48.37 0.81
CA PRO A 711 -1.56 -48.40 1.55
C PRO A 711 -2.24 -49.78 1.62
N ASP A 712 -1.99 -50.65 0.65
CA ASP A 712 -2.54 -52.01 0.56
C ASP A 712 -1.67 -53.08 1.26
N SER A 713 -0.59 -52.67 1.94
CA SER A 713 0.22 -53.58 2.76
C SER A 713 -0.57 -54.12 3.96
N THR A 714 -0.35 -55.39 4.27
CA THR A 714 -0.96 -56.12 5.39
C THR A 714 0.13 -56.89 6.16
N ALA A 715 -0.23 -57.50 7.29
CA ALA A 715 0.71 -58.30 8.07
C ALA A 715 1.29 -59.52 7.30
N THR A 716 0.64 -59.99 6.23
CA THR A 716 1.07 -61.17 5.44
C THR A 716 1.44 -60.86 3.99
N SER A 717 1.36 -59.59 3.58
CA SER A 717 1.70 -59.14 2.24
C SER A 717 2.14 -57.68 2.32
N VAL A 718 3.44 -57.44 2.18
CA VAL A 718 4.03 -56.11 2.42
C VAL A 718 4.82 -55.68 1.19
N HIS A 719 4.74 -54.41 0.84
CA HIS A 719 5.60 -53.81 -0.16
C HIS A 719 5.73 -52.28 0.01
N GLY A 720 6.80 -51.70 -0.52
CA GLY A 720 7.06 -50.27 -0.38
C GLY A 720 8.44 -49.86 -0.87
N TYR A 721 8.93 -48.70 -0.42
CA TYR A 721 10.25 -48.18 -0.79
C TYR A 721 11.01 -47.67 0.43
N VAL A 722 12.33 -47.79 0.40
CA VAL A 722 13.29 -47.09 1.26
C VAL A 722 14.01 -46.03 0.43
N LEU A 723 14.13 -44.82 0.97
CA LEU A 723 14.91 -43.72 0.38
C LEU A 723 16.31 -43.71 0.98
N ASP A 724 17.32 -43.62 0.13
CA ASP A 724 18.71 -43.43 0.54
C ASP A 724 19.13 -41.95 0.56
N ALA A 725 20.26 -41.66 1.21
CA ALA A 725 20.83 -40.32 1.37
C ALA A 725 21.14 -39.60 0.05
N TYR A 726 21.29 -40.35 -1.05
CA TYR A 726 21.62 -39.84 -2.38
C TYR A 726 20.36 -39.66 -3.24
N GLY A 727 19.17 -39.94 -2.71
CA GLY A 727 17.89 -39.84 -3.42
C GLY A 727 17.46 -41.13 -4.14
N GLY A 728 18.19 -42.24 -3.95
CA GLY A 728 17.85 -43.53 -4.53
C GLY A 728 16.65 -44.18 -3.84
N PHE A 729 15.74 -44.76 -4.64
CA PHE A 729 14.57 -45.51 -4.18
C PHE A 729 14.84 -47.01 -4.25
N HIS A 730 14.65 -47.70 -3.13
CA HIS A 730 14.94 -49.13 -2.99
C HIS A 730 13.65 -49.88 -2.64
N PRO A 731 13.06 -50.63 -3.59
CA PRO A 731 11.81 -51.33 -3.34
C PRO A 731 12.02 -52.48 -2.35
N PHE A 732 11.02 -52.73 -1.51
CA PHE A 732 10.94 -53.91 -0.68
C PHE A 732 9.59 -54.61 -0.84
N TRP A 733 9.57 -55.95 -0.70
CA TRP A 733 8.35 -56.74 -0.73
C TRP A 733 8.49 -58.12 -0.07
N SER A 734 7.37 -58.74 0.32
CA SER A 734 7.30 -60.13 0.80
C SER A 734 5.87 -60.67 0.81
N GLY A 735 5.73 -61.99 0.91
CA GLY A 735 4.43 -62.68 0.93
C GLY A 735 3.77 -62.71 -0.45
N ALA A 736 2.49 -62.35 -0.52
CA ALA A 736 1.73 -62.28 -1.78
C ALA A 736 1.95 -60.97 -2.57
N ALA A 737 2.72 -60.03 -2.01
CA ALA A 737 3.02 -58.75 -2.63
C ALA A 737 3.86 -58.93 -3.90
N ALA A 738 3.51 -58.20 -4.95
CA ALA A 738 4.36 -58.06 -6.12
C ALA A 738 5.52 -57.09 -5.81
N ALA A 739 6.62 -57.24 -6.55
CA ALA A 739 7.70 -56.27 -6.48
C ALA A 739 7.18 -54.88 -6.94
N PRO A 740 7.41 -53.81 -6.15
CA PRO A 740 7.06 -52.46 -6.55
C PRO A 740 7.70 -52.04 -7.88
N ALA A 741 7.02 -51.17 -8.62
CA ALA A 741 7.54 -50.64 -9.88
C ALA A 741 8.82 -49.82 -9.65
N ALA A 742 9.85 -50.01 -10.48
CA ALA A 742 11.06 -49.20 -10.35
C ALA A 742 10.76 -47.70 -10.58
N MET A 743 11.34 -46.83 -9.75
CA MET A 743 11.30 -45.39 -9.98
C MET A 743 12.10 -45.05 -11.25
N ALA A 744 11.43 -44.45 -12.23
CA ALA A 744 12.03 -44.16 -13.53
C ALA A 744 12.50 -42.71 -13.65
N ALA A 745 11.83 -41.79 -12.96
CA ALA A 745 12.21 -40.38 -12.89
C ALA A 745 12.19 -39.96 -11.42
N TYR A 746 13.32 -39.46 -10.91
CA TYR A 746 13.49 -39.00 -9.53
C TYR A 746 14.76 -38.15 -9.39
N GLY A 747 14.86 -37.36 -8.33
CA GLY A 747 16.08 -36.64 -7.98
C GLY A 747 17.14 -37.58 -7.42
N TYR A 748 18.34 -37.57 -8.01
CA TYR A 748 19.48 -38.37 -7.55
C TYR A 748 20.73 -37.50 -7.47
N TRP A 749 21.42 -37.53 -6.34
CA TRP A 749 22.62 -36.75 -6.03
C TRP A 749 23.78 -37.70 -5.71
N PRO A 750 24.52 -38.17 -6.74
CA PRO A 750 25.55 -39.18 -6.57
C PRO A 750 26.58 -38.79 -5.50
N GLY A 751 26.65 -39.57 -4.42
CA GLY A 751 27.63 -39.39 -3.35
C GLY A 751 27.36 -38.21 -2.40
N GLN A 752 26.23 -37.50 -2.53
CA GLN A 752 25.90 -36.37 -1.68
C GLN A 752 24.76 -36.70 -0.72
N ASP A 753 24.99 -36.57 0.58
CA ASP A 753 23.96 -36.78 1.61
C ASP A 753 22.97 -35.61 1.65
N ILE A 754 22.03 -35.63 0.72
CA ILE A 754 21.13 -34.52 0.40
C ILE A 754 19.66 -34.90 0.58
N ALA A 755 19.24 -36.13 0.27
CA ALA A 755 17.84 -36.50 0.42
C ALA A 755 17.42 -36.53 1.90
N ARG A 756 16.23 -36.00 2.24
CA ARG A 756 15.71 -35.96 3.63
C ARG A 756 14.38 -36.67 3.80
N GLY A 757 13.53 -36.69 2.79
CA GLY A 757 12.24 -37.37 2.86
C GLY A 757 11.63 -37.63 1.50
N MET A 758 10.68 -38.55 1.46
CA MET A 758 9.82 -38.79 0.30
C MET A 758 8.37 -38.76 0.73
N TRP A 759 7.52 -38.22 -0.14
CA TRP A 759 6.08 -38.22 0.07
C TRP A 759 5.39 -38.64 -1.22
N PHE A 760 4.51 -39.63 -1.12
CA PHE A 760 3.75 -40.16 -2.24
C PHE A 760 2.38 -39.50 -2.26
N VAL A 761 1.88 -39.18 -3.46
CA VAL A 761 0.52 -38.66 -3.57
C VAL A 761 -0.49 -39.68 -3.02
N PRO A 762 -1.62 -39.25 -2.44
CA PRO A 762 -2.54 -40.15 -1.73
C PRO A 762 -3.10 -41.30 -2.57
N SER A 763 -3.20 -41.12 -3.89
CA SER A 763 -3.64 -42.15 -4.84
C SER A 763 -2.56 -43.15 -5.27
N SER A 764 -1.32 -43.00 -4.78
CA SER A 764 -0.20 -43.88 -5.12
C SER A 764 -0.40 -45.30 -4.61
N THR A 765 -0.01 -46.26 -5.44
CA THR A 765 0.15 -47.67 -5.08
C THR A 765 1.59 -48.08 -5.33
N ALA A 766 1.99 -49.30 -4.93
CA ALA A 766 3.32 -49.81 -5.25
C ALA A 766 3.61 -49.89 -6.76
N ASN A 767 2.58 -49.99 -7.61
CA ASN A 767 2.70 -50.10 -9.07
C ASN A 767 2.52 -48.76 -9.80
N THR A 768 1.87 -47.78 -9.17
CA THR A 768 1.56 -46.46 -9.75
C THR A 768 2.14 -45.32 -8.90
N ALA A 769 3.28 -45.58 -8.26
CA ALA A 769 3.90 -44.68 -7.32
C ALA A 769 4.34 -43.37 -7.97
N THR A 770 3.95 -42.25 -7.38
CA THR A 770 4.30 -40.91 -7.84
C THR A 770 4.25 -39.92 -6.66
N GLY A 771 5.06 -38.89 -6.68
CA GLY A 771 5.22 -38.02 -5.52
C GLY A 771 6.39 -37.08 -5.60
N TYR A 772 6.92 -36.72 -4.43
CA TYR A 772 7.98 -35.73 -4.29
C TYR A 772 9.05 -36.16 -3.29
N THR A 773 10.31 -35.87 -3.62
CA THR A 773 11.46 -36.01 -2.72
C THR A 773 11.83 -34.63 -2.19
N LEU A 774 12.16 -34.54 -0.91
CA LEU A 774 12.69 -33.35 -0.26
C LEU A 774 14.20 -33.47 -0.10
N ASP A 775 14.92 -32.42 -0.50
CA ASP A 775 16.36 -32.29 -0.27
C ASP A 775 16.69 -31.49 1.01
N ALA A 776 17.95 -31.56 1.45
CA ALA A 776 18.48 -30.96 2.66
C ALA A 776 18.31 -29.43 2.73
N TYR A 777 18.23 -28.79 1.58
CA TYR A 777 18.14 -27.34 1.41
C TYR A 777 16.69 -26.90 1.19
N GLY A 778 15.71 -27.80 1.22
CA GLY A 778 14.29 -27.49 1.05
C GLY A 778 13.76 -27.66 -0.37
N GLY A 779 14.60 -28.04 -1.34
CA GLY A 779 14.14 -28.29 -2.71
C GLY A 779 13.23 -29.51 -2.77
N ILE A 780 12.14 -29.36 -3.54
CA ILE A 780 11.12 -30.40 -3.73
C ILE A 780 11.19 -30.90 -5.18
N HIS A 781 11.43 -32.20 -5.34
CA HIS A 781 11.72 -32.84 -6.63
C HIS A 781 10.67 -33.90 -6.96
N PRO A 782 9.91 -33.77 -8.06
CA PRO A 782 8.91 -34.77 -8.41
C PRO A 782 9.57 -36.11 -8.79
N PHE A 783 8.91 -37.21 -8.43
CA PHE A 783 9.29 -38.56 -8.85
C PHE A 783 8.10 -39.36 -9.37
N ALA A 784 8.36 -40.37 -10.20
CA ALA A 784 7.36 -41.29 -10.71
C ALA A 784 7.94 -42.67 -11.07
N ALA A 785 7.15 -43.71 -10.82
CA ALA A 785 7.36 -45.05 -11.34
C ALA A 785 7.31 -45.07 -12.88
N GLY A 786 7.95 -46.07 -13.47
CA GLY A 786 7.87 -46.29 -14.93
C GLY A 786 6.42 -46.28 -15.42
N SER A 787 6.17 -45.61 -16.55
CA SER A 787 4.84 -45.38 -17.17
C SER A 787 3.87 -44.43 -16.47
N GLN A 788 4.22 -43.86 -15.31
CA GLN A 788 3.43 -42.82 -14.65
C GLN A 788 3.91 -41.42 -15.03
N PRO A 789 3.02 -40.44 -15.16
CA PRO A 789 3.41 -39.05 -15.31
C PRO A 789 4.03 -38.52 -14.01
N LEU A 790 5.02 -37.63 -14.14
CA LEU A 790 5.48 -36.83 -13.01
C LEU A 790 4.34 -35.92 -12.53
N PRO A 791 4.19 -35.72 -11.21
CA PRO A 791 3.25 -34.75 -10.70
C PRO A 791 3.75 -33.33 -11.04
N ALA A 792 2.87 -32.34 -10.90
CA ALA A 792 3.18 -30.95 -11.22
C ALA A 792 4.39 -30.44 -10.41
N VAL A 793 5.22 -29.58 -11.00
CA VAL A 793 6.32 -28.95 -10.26
C VAL A 793 5.74 -27.97 -9.25
N ILE A 794 6.25 -27.98 -8.02
CA ILE A 794 5.87 -27.03 -6.97
C ILE A 794 6.51 -25.67 -7.26
N GLY A 795 5.68 -24.63 -7.41
CA GLY A 795 6.12 -23.28 -7.72
C GLY A 795 6.55 -22.45 -6.50
N GLN A 796 5.93 -22.67 -5.35
CA GLN A 796 6.16 -21.93 -4.11
C GLN A 796 6.52 -22.90 -2.98
N TYR A 797 7.75 -22.80 -2.46
CA TYR A 797 8.24 -23.61 -1.34
C TYR A 797 9.36 -22.91 -0.57
N GLY A 798 9.62 -23.36 0.65
CA GLY A 798 10.75 -22.90 1.47
C GLY A 798 12.08 -23.46 0.95
N TYR A 799 13.05 -22.58 0.69
CA TYR A 799 14.39 -22.97 0.24
C TYR A 799 15.49 -22.25 1.04
N TRP A 800 16.49 -23.00 1.47
CA TRP A 800 17.61 -22.56 2.31
C TRP A 800 18.95 -22.92 1.65
N PRO A 801 19.43 -22.08 0.72
CA PRO A 801 20.63 -22.36 -0.04
C PRO A 801 21.82 -22.73 0.85
N GLY A 802 22.35 -23.95 0.68
CA GLY A 802 23.53 -24.44 1.38
C GLY A 802 23.33 -24.76 2.87
N ARG A 803 22.10 -24.75 3.40
CA ARG A 803 21.84 -25.11 4.81
C ARG A 803 21.04 -26.40 4.92
N ASP A 804 21.64 -27.41 5.53
CA ASP A 804 20.98 -28.69 5.83
C ASP A 804 20.01 -28.58 7.03
N ILE A 805 18.85 -28.00 6.76
CA ILE A 805 17.84 -27.75 7.78
C ILE A 805 16.49 -28.37 7.46
N ALA A 806 16.23 -28.79 6.22
CA ALA A 806 14.99 -29.50 5.93
C ALA A 806 14.95 -30.83 6.71
N ARG A 807 13.77 -31.19 7.24
CA ARG A 807 13.60 -32.40 8.07
C ARG A 807 12.56 -33.35 7.52
N ALA A 808 11.44 -32.83 7.02
CA ALA A 808 10.33 -33.66 6.57
C ALA A 808 9.48 -32.96 5.51
N LEU A 809 8.84 -33.78 4.69
CA LEU A 809 7.83 -33.41 3.71
C LEU A 809 6.57 -34.23 4.05
N TRP A 810 5.42 -33.56 4.20
CA TRP A 810 4.16 -34.23 4.53
C TRP A 810 2.98 -33.50 3.90
N GLY A 811 1.87 -34.21 3.76
CA GLY A 811 0.66 -33.73 3.11
C GLY A 811 -0.43 -34.79 3.17
N ALA A 812 -1.58 -34.51 2.56
CA ALA A 812 -2.71 -35.44 2.47
C ALA A 812 -3.60 -35.21 1.26
#